data_AF-A0A177WKC1-F1
#
_entry.id   AF-A0A177WKC1-F1
#
_cell.length_a   1.000
_cell.length_b   1.000
_cell.length_c   1.000
_cell.angle_alpha   90.00
_cell.angle_beta   90.00
_cell.angle_gamma   90.00
#
_symmetry.space_group_name_H-M   'P 1'
#
loop_
_entity.id
_entity.type
_entity.pdbx_description
1 polymer ?
#
loop_
_entity_poly.entity_id
_entity_poly.type
_entity_poly.pdbx_seq_one_letter_code
_entity_poly.pdbx_strand_id
1 'polypeptide(L)'
;MATAINTCTELFDCGRWSEECKFDAGLMVEIIVKESDQEMLTLAIGLFLQVCHDIDDENLNIVVSGFVSRLESSDGSVAVGFIENLKTMYLNIHRHDPVKAVECGIIPAMVNTLRSVDQEVKSTNKAEMIKVFQEYEIVKQLNTIISRTDVDLCDYNAFADFADNHPDSSIRTELDQGMIFESLMVIVKSDTTHYMNKRAAAQTIGTYFQHRVQTASSSIQPYKDNAKIDMSFGMAGYTHGKARTLVEMRYIQYLQCILCKPMWWIDITNQHIVEQWKADSLGQNISPSTFNLALEQLGVFVEQLVCSGSDGFGTIVPGPVELTYILDNGIPDNVYTRLMTNVSDIEHGSNHNTGQMVHNLIDASMYSVVYGQTMIAPLSIRLKYTTMVPCDILLSTRLVSDTPIIEGDSKFISHKFQWLPSEFRVEQDGSVTINSYINNLNPIWHRDMYKCIAKIFKCFVSMFESLFRTMDPMFKYIDLRNGINGYESPSQSDYGGMESDTRVIRPVYVPILPEHFESNYESAEPVSLRGRNLQVIVKLTNIQLTPSKPKYDEGNWHIEGPINESIVATGLYYYDVENITTPKLDYREAVDRFYQVASDMYWKDVYGIINRESRRNQYIGLLELPNGRCVVYPNRYQHKEQSFELADPTQPGHCKILTFFVVNPACRIVSTAHVAPQQPQWYNSSLDKTPILPELWNDATQYIQGVQSPTKAKHYRDELTSDRTQITAAYNKKLYERAYSDW
;
A
#
# COMPACT_ATOMS: atom_id res chain seq x y z
N MET A 1 2.68 -5.65 -51.50
CA MET A 1 2.20 -6.96 -51.98
C MET A 1 3.12 -7.53 -53.07
N ALA A 2 3.18 -6.96 -54.28
CA ALA A 2 4.12 -7.41 -55.33
C ALA A 2 5.60 -7.33 -54.88
N THR A 3 5.97 -6.25 -54.18
CA THR A 3 7.31 -6.09 -53.58
C THR A 3 7.61 -7.19 -52.56
N ALA A 4 6.68 -7.46 -51.65
CA ALA A 4 6.79 -8.49 -50.61
C ALA A 4 6.98 -9.92 -51.16
N ILE A 5 6.22 -10.29 -52.22
CA ILE A 5 6.35 -11.58 -52.88
C ILE A 5 7.71 -11.68 -53.58
N ASN A 6 8.17 -10.60 -54.21
CA ASN A 6 9.49 -10.54 -54.82
C ASN A 6 10.59 -10.73 -53.77
N THR A 7 10.45 -10.09 -52.61
CA THR A 7 11.43 -10.21 -51.51
C THR A 7 11.45 -11.62 -50.91
N CYS A 8 10.30 -12.28 -50.74
CA CYS A 8 10.27 -13.69 -50.29
C CYS A 8 10.86 -14.66 -51.34
N THR A 9 10.71 -14.34 -52.63
CA THR A 9 11.29 -15.13 -53.74
C THR A 9 12.80 -14.93 -53.83
N GLU A 10 13.28 -13.69 -53.66
CA GLU A 10 14.72 -13.37 -53.57
C GLU A 10 15.40 -14.06 -52.37
N LEU A 11 14.68 -14.16 -51.25
CA LEU A 11 15.17 -14.85 -50.05
C LEU A 11 15.21 -16.38 -50.24
N PHE A 12 14.27 -16.94 -51.00
CA PHE A 12 14.27 -18.36 -51.41
C PHE A 12 15.44 -18.69 -52.34
N ASP A 13 15.77 -17.80 -53.28
CA ASP A 13 16.88 -18.00 -54.23
C ASP A 13 18.27 -17.86 -53.57
N CYS A 14 18.40 -17.07 -52.49
CA CYS A 14 19.68 -16.86 -51.80
C CYS A 14 20.08 -18.00 -50.84
N GLY A 15 19.11 -18.73 -50.29
CA GLY A 15 19.33 -19.91 -49.45
C GLY A 15 20.05 -19.69 -48.11
N ARG A 16 20.46 -18.45 -47.77
CA ARG A 16 21.01 -18.00 -46.48
C ARG A 16 20.73 -16.51 -46.28
N TRP A 17 20.64 -16.07 -45.03
CA TRP A 17 20.58 -14.64 -44.68
C TRP A 17 21.99 -14.04 -44.64
N SER A 18 22.22 -12.88 -45.27
CA SER A 18 23.48 -12.12 -45.14
C SER A 18 23.19 -10.62 -45.17
N GLU A 19 24.00 -9.82 -44.46
CA GLU A 19 23.91 -8.34 -44.48
C GLU A 19 23.97 -7.76 -45.91
N GLU A 20 24.60 -8.45 -46.86
CA GLU A 20 24.69 -8.04 -48.26
C GLU A 20 23.33 -8.10 -48.99
N CYS A 21 22.40 -8.94 -48.55
CA CYS A 21 21.08 -9.12 -49.16
C CYS A 21 20.06 -8.04 -48.74
N LYS A 22 20.38 -7.18 -47.75
CA LYS A 22 19.52 -6.07 -47.26
C LYS A 22 18.04 -6.44 -47.05
N PHE A 23 17.80 -7.63 -46.50
CA PHE A 23 16.44 -8.08 -46.25
C PHE A 23 15.86 -7.38 -45.01
N ASP A 24 14.74 -6.68 -45.17
CA ASP A 24 14.05 -6.00 -44.06
C ASP A 24 13.03 -6.95 -43.41
N ALA A 25 13.33 -7.43 -42.20
CA ALA A 25 12.42 -8.27 -41.41
C ALA A 25 11.06 -7.58 -41.13
N GLY A 26 11.02 -6.24 -41.17
CA GLY A 26 9.79 -5.45 -41.05
C GLY A 26 8.79 -5.73 -42.17
N LEU A 27 9.25 -6.01 -43.39
CA LEU A 27 8.37 -6.40 -44.51
C LEU A 27 7.70 -7.76 -44.27
N MET A 28 8.39 -8.71 -43.63
CA MET A 28 7.77 -9.99 -43.23
C MET A 28 6.72 -9.79 -42.15
N VAL A 29 7.01 -8.97 -41.14
CA VAL A 29 6.04 -8.62 -40.10
C VAL A 29 4.82 -7.93 -40.71
N GLU A 30 5.00 -7.05 -41.69
CA GLU A 30 3.87 -6.44 -42.40
C GLU A 30 3.02 -7.46 -43.13
N ILE A 31 3.61 -8.46 -43.78
CA ILE A 31 2.85 -9.55 -44.43
C ILE A 31 2.08 -10.35 -43.37
N ILE A 32 2.75 -10.80 -42.30
CA ILE A 32 2.14 -11.60 -41.23
C ILE A 32 0.97 -10.83 -40.58
N VAL A 33 1.16 -9.55 -40.30
CA VAL A 33 0.16 -8.72 -39.60
C VAL A 33 -0.97 -8.26 -40.51
N LYS A 34 -0.71 -7.95 -41.80
CA LYS A 34 -1.67 -7.28 -42.69
C LYS A 34 -2.30 -8.18 -43.76
N GLU A 35 -1.74 -9.34 -44.07
CA GLU A 35 -2.23 -10.20 -45.16
C GLU A 35 -3.54 -10.91 -44.79
N SER A 36 -4.53 -10.83 -45.68
CA SER A 36 -5.87 -11.42 -45.49
C SER A 36 -6.09 -12.72 -46.29
N ASP A 37 -5.23 -13.01 -47.28
CA ASP A 37 -5.29 -14.24 -48.07
C ASP A 37 -4.54 -15.40 -47.38
N GLN A 38 -5.25 -16.51 -47.12
CA GLN A 38 -4.70 -17.65 -46.39
C GLN A 38 -3.66 -18.46 -47.16
N GLU A 39 -3.79 -18.59 -48.48
CA GLU A 39 -2.81 -19.33 -49.29
C GLU A 39 -1.49 -18.55 -49.32
N MET A 40 -1.57 -17.23 -49.47
CA MET A 40 -0.41 -16.34 -49.46
C MET A 40 0.28 -16.27 -48.11
N LEU A 41 -0.49 -16.20 -47.03
CA LEU A 41 0.03 -16.27 -45.67
C LEU A 41 0.74 -17.61 -45.42
N THR A 42 0.13 -18.72 -45.81
CA THR A 42 0.73 -20.06 -45.67
C THR A 42 2.03 -20.19 -46.45
N LEU A 43 2.09 -19.64 -47.66
CA LEU A 43 3.28 -19.65 -48.49
C LEU A 43 4.40 -18.80 -47.89
N ALA A 44 4.08 -17.59 -47.40
CA ALA A 44 5.05 -16.70 -46.76
C ALA A 44 5.64 -17.32 -45.49
N ILE A 45 4.81 -17.96 -44.67
CA ILE A 45 5.28 -18.64 -43.46
C ILE A 45 6.10 -19.89 -43.81
N GLY A 46 5.68 -20.67 -44.81
CA GLY A 46 6.42 -21.83 -45.30
C GLY A 46 7.83 -21.45 -45.80
N LEU A 47 7.96 -20.32 -46.49
CA LEU A 47 9.25 -19.78 -46.94
C LEU A 47 10.10 -19.31 -45.76
N PHE A 48 9.52 -18.61 -44.79
CA PHE A 48 10.24 -18.19 -43.57
C PHE A 48 10.78 -19.39 -42.77
N LEU A 49 9.98 -20.45 -42.61
CA LEU A 49 10.40 -21.64 -41.86
C LEU A 49 11.61 -22.36 -42.48
N GLN A 50 11.88 -22.18 -43.78
CA GLN A 50 13.06 -22.76 -44.43
C GLN A 50 14.36 -22.01 -44.10
N VAL A 51 14.29 -20.70 -43.83
CA VAL A 51 15.46 -19.84 -43.60
C VAL A 51 15.67 -19.45 -42.14
N CYS A 52 14.70 -19.76 -41.26
CA CYS A 52 14.67 -19.30 -39.88
C CYS A 52 15.88 -19.68 -39.02
N HIS A 53 16.62 -20.73 -39.39
CA HIS A 53 17.83 -21.18 -38.69
C HIS A 53 19.06 -20.29 -38.94
N ASP A 54 19.02 -19.44 -39.98
CA ASP A 54 20.12 -18.57 -40.40
C ASP A 54 19.88 -17.09 -40.04
N ILE A 55 18.81 -16.78 -39.30
CA ILE A 55 18.43 -15.41 -38.87
C ILE A 55 19.02 -15.13 -37.48
N ASP A 56 19.49 -13.90 -37.25
CA ASP A 56 19.94 -13.47 -35.91
C ASP A 56 18.77 -13.29 -34.93
N ASP A 57 19.11 -13.25 -33.63
CA ASP A 57 18.15 -13.32 -32.54
C ASP A 57 17.23 -12.10 -32.45
N GLU A 58 17.73 -10.92 -32.83
CA GLU A 58 16.98 -9.67 -32.80
C GLU A 58 15.90 -9.65 -33.89
N ASN A 59 16.26 -10.04 -35.11
CA ASN A 59 15.32 -10.14 -36.22
C ASN A 59 14.32 -11.28 -36.03
N LEU A 60 14.74 -12.40 -35.43
CA LEU A 60 13.83 -13.49 -35.08
C LEU A 60 12.77 -13.04 -34.06
N ASN A 61 13.17 -12.26 -33.04
CA ASN A 61 12.25 -11.73 -32.03
C ASN A 61 11.20 -10.77 -32.64
N ILE A 62 11.62 -9.92 -33.58
CA ILE A 62 10.72 -9.03 -34.31
C ILE A 62 9.66 -9.82 -35.09
N VAL A 63 10.07 -10.89 -35.77
CA VAL A 63 9.16 -11.75 -36.54
C VAL A 63 8.20 -12.52 -35.61
N VAL A 64 8.73 -13.13 -34.53
CA VAL A 64 7.92 -13.83 -33.51
C VAL A 64 6.88 -12.89 -32.87
N SER A 65 7.26 -11.64 -32.61
CA SER A 65 6.34 -10.61 -32.10
C SER A 65 5.20 -10.31 -33.08
N GLY A 66 5.50 -10.26 -34.39
CA GLY A 66 4.49 -10.13 -35.45
C GLY A 66 3.51 -11.31 -35.49
N PHE A 67 4.03 -12.54 -35.35
CA PHE A 67 3.20 -13.75 -35.23
C PHE A 67 2.27 -13.71 -34.02
N VAL A 68 2.77 -13.30 -32.85
CA VAL A 68 1.97 -13.16 -31.64
C VAL A 68 0.87 -12.13 -31.83
N SER A 69 1.18 -10.95 -32.37
CA SER A 69 0.19 -9.90 -32.61
C SER A 69 -0.92 -10.36 -33.57
N ARG A 70 -0.57 -11.09 -34.63
CA ARG A 70 -1.58 -11.62 -35.57
C ARG A 70 -2.42 -12.71 -34.93
N LEU A 71 -1.79 -13.59 -34.15
CA LEU A 71 -2.48 -14.67 -33.45
C LEU A 71 -3.49 -14.13 -32.43
N GLU A 72 -3.15 -13.08 -31.69
CA GLU A 72 -4.06 -12.41 -30.77
C GLU A 72 -5.29 -11.79 -31.46
N SER A 73 -5.18 -11.50 -32.76
CA SER A 73 -6.25 -10.93 -33.58
C SER A 73 -7.06 -11.92 -34.42
N SER A 74 -6.73 -13.23 -34.39
CA SER A 74 -7.31 -14.26 -35.28
C SER A 74 -8.28 -15.20 -34.56
N ASP A 75 -9.31 -15.71 -35.26
CA ASP A 75 -10.30 -16.68 -34.76
C ASP A 75 -10.18 -18.08 -35.40
N GLY A 76 -10.68 -19.12 -34.72
CA GLY A 76 -10.83 -20.47 -35.27
C GLY A 76 -9.56 -21.14 -35.83
N SER A 77 -9.68 -21.73 -37.02
CA SER A 77 -8.66 -22.54 -37.71
C SER A 77 -7.39 -21.75 -38.10
N VAL A 78 -7.48 -20.42 -38.23
CA VAL A 78 -6.35 -19.55 -38.55
C VAL A 78 -5.33 -19.54 -37.42
N ALA A 79 -5.81 -19.49 -36.17
CA ALA A 79 -4.97 -19.53 -34.98
C ALA A 79 -4.23 -20.88 -34.85
N VAL A 80 -4.87 -22.00 -35.26
CA VAL A 80 -4.26 -23.34 -35.22
C VAL A 80 -3.07 -23.44 -36.17
N GLY A 81 -3.18 -22.92 -37.40
CA GLY A 81 -2.07 -22.91 -38.36
C GLY A 81 -0.85 -22.10 -37.87
N PHE A 82 -1.08 -20.96 -37.22
CA PHE A 82 -0.01 -20.17 -36.61
C PHE A 82 0.72 -20.90 -35.46
N ILE A 83 0.01 -21.74 -34.71
CA ILE A 83 0.60 -22.54 -33.62
C ILE A 83 1.51 -23.64 -34.17
N GLU A 84 1.11 -24.32 -35.25
CA GLU A 84 1.96 -25.29 -35.95
C GLU A 84 3.25 -24.65 -36.47
N ASN A 85 3.18 -23.39 -36.89
CA ASN A 85 4.34 -22.63 -37.35
C ASN A 85 5.28 -22.25 -36.20
N LEU A 86 4.78 -21.74 -35.07
CA LEU A 86 5.58 -21.49 -33.86
C LEU A 86 6.26 -22.77 -33.35
N LYS A 87 5.55 -23.90 -33.40
CA LYS A 87 6.11 -25.23 -33.08
C LYS A 87 7.25 -25.60 -34.02
N THR A 88 7.09 -25.38 -35.31
CA THR A 88 8.12 -25.67 -36.32
C THR A 88 9.36 -24.80 -36.12
N MET A 89 9.21 -23.52 -35.77
CA MET A 89 10.32 -22.63 -35.41
C MET A 89 11.08 -23.13 -34.19
N TYR A 90 10.37 -23.51 -33.12
CA TYR A 90 10.98 -24.08 -31.92
C TYR A 90 11.78 -25.37 -32.23
N LEU A 91 11.22 -26.25 -33.08
CA LEU A 91 11.85 -27.51 -33.49
C LEU A 91 13.13 -27.30 -34.31
N ASN A 92 13.16 -26.28 -35.17
CA ASN A 92 14.24 -26.08 -36.14
C ASN A 92 15.41 -25.26 -35.58
N ILE A 93 15.19 -24.35 -34.62
CA ILE A 93 16.18 -23.31 -34.29
C ILE A 93 16.76 -23.47 -32.87
N HIS A 94 15.93 -23.78 -31.86
CA HIS A 94 16.35 -23.64 -30.45
C HIS A 94 16.24 -24.90 -29.58
N ARG A 95 16.05 -26.08 -30.19
CA ARG A 95 15.94 -27.37 -29.48
C ARG A 95 17.13 -27.67 -28.54
N HIS A 96 18.31 -27.12 -28.82
CA HIS A 96 19.55 -27.37 -28.06
C HIS A 96 19.99 -26.20 -27.18
N ASP A 97 19.31 -25.05 -27.25
CA ASP A 97 19.62 -23.86 -26.45
C ASP A 97 18.33 -23.21 -25.91
N PRO A 98 17.83 -23.72 -24.77
CA PRO A 98 16.53 -23.33 -24.23
C PRO A 98 16.50 -21.95 -23.58
N VAL A 99 17.66 -21.42 -23.15
CA VAL A 99 17.77 -20.04 -22.65
C VAL A 99 17.48 -19.08 -23.79
N LYS A 100 18.06 -19.36 -24.95
CA LYS A 100 17.87 -18.60 -26.17
C LYS A 100 16.42 -18.64 -26.70
N ALA A 101 15.75 -19.80 -26.61
CA ALA A 101 14.32 -19.93 -26.97
C ALA A 101 13.39 -19.04 -26.12
N VAL A 102 13.76 -18.81 -24.86
CA VAL A 102 13.05 -17.92 -23.94
C VAL A 102 13.37 -16.46 -24.26
N GLU A 103 14.64 -16.11 -24.46
CA GLU A 103 15.10 -14.76 -24.80
C GLU A 103 14.51 -14.26 -26.14
N CYS A 104 14.36 -15.14 -27.13
CA CYS A 104 13.73 -14.83 -28.42
C CYS A 104 12.19 -14.82 -28.40
N GLY A 105 11.56 -14.96 -27.22
CA GLY A 105 10.11 -14.83 -27.07
C GLY A 105 9.27 -16.01 -27.56
N ILE A 106 9.88 -17.12 -28.01
CA ILE A 106 9.18 -18.29 -28.58
C ILE A 106 8.39 -19.04 -27.50
N ILE A 107 8.99 -19.29 -26.34
CA ILE A 107 8.28 -19.94 -25.22
C ILE A 107 7.13 -19.05 -24.70
N PRO A 108 7.33 -17.75 -24.44
CA PRO A 108 6.23 -16.82 -24.15
C PRO A 108 5.12 -16.80 -25.21
N ALA A 109 5.46 -16.82 -26.51
CA ALA A 109 4.50 -16.87 -27.61
C ALA A 109 3.66 -18.16 -27.60
N MET A 110 4.30 -19.31 -27.40
CA MET A 110 3.62 -20.61 -27.24
C MET A 110 2.75 -20.66 -25.97
N VAL A 111 3.06 -19.89 -24.94
CA VAL A 111 2.22 -19.77 -23.75
C VAL A 111 1.04 -18.83 -24.03
N ASN A 112 1.25 -17.70 -24.71
CA ASN A 112 0.20 -16.73 -25.06
C ASN A 112 -0.87 -17.32 -25.99
N THR A 113 -0.54 -18.29 -26.85
CA THR A 113 -1.51 -19.00 -27.69
C THR A 113 -2.54 -19.80 -26.90
N LEU A 114 -2.21 -20.22 -25.67
CA LEU A 114 -3.14 -20.89 -24.74
C LEU A 114 -4.23 -19.96 -24.19
N ARG A 115 -4.07 -18.64 -24.35
CA ARG A 115 -5.01 -17.61 -23.89
C ARG A 115 -6.18 -17.37 -24.85
N SER A 116 -6.17 -17.97 -26.05
CA SER A 116 -7.22 -17.76 -27.07
C SER A 116 -8.62 -18.02 -26.51
N VAL A 117 -9.61 -17.20 -26.91
CA VAL A 117 -10.98 -17.24 -26.38
C VAL A 117 -11.83 -18.35 -27.02
N ASP A 118 -11.33 -18.96 -28.10
CA ASP A 118 -12.04 -19.92 -28.94
C ASP A 118 -11.99 -21.36 -28.36
N GLN A 119 -13.15 -21.98 -28.17
CA GLN A 119 -13.30 -23.32 -27.59
C GLN A 119 -12.76 -24.44 -28.49
N GLU A 120 -12.81 -24.27 -29.81
CA GLU A 120 -12.34 -25.27 -30.77
C GLU A 120 -10.81 -25.32 -30.76
N VAL A 121 -10.18 -24.14 -30.76
CA VAL A 121 -8.73 -23.94 -30.59
C VAL A 121 -8.24 -24.49 -29.24
N LYS A 122 -8.99 -24.27 -28.14
CA LYS A 122 -8.64 -24.81 -26.81
C LYS A 122 -8.60 -26.34 -26.77
N SER A 123 -9.49 -27.03 -27.48
CA SER A 123 -9.62 -28.49 -27.38
C SER A 123 -8.51 -29.25 -28.12
N THR A 124 -8.15 -28.80 -29.33
CA THR A 124 -7.08 -29.38 -30.15
C THR A 124 -5.68 -29.03 -29.61
N ASN A 125 -5.48 -27.77 -29.18
CA ASN A 125 -4.19 -27.32 -28.60
C ASN A 125 -3.81 -28.06 -27.32
N LYS A 126 -4.79 -28.51 -26.54
CA LYS A 126 -4.57 -29.07 -25.21
C LYS A 126 -3.81 -30.41 -25.23
N ALA A 127 -4.23 -31.34 -26.09
CA ALA A 127 -3.61 -32.67 -26.15
C ALA A 127 -2.21 -32.61 -26.81
N GLU A 128 -2.07 -31.79 -27.85
CA GLU A 128 -0.79 -31.64 -28.55
C GLU A 128 0.24 -30.83 -27.76
N MET A 129 -0.17 -29.79 -27.03
CA MET A 129 0.75 -29.03 -26.18
C MET A 129 1.21 -29.85 -24.97
N ILE A 130 0.34 -30.60 -24.30
CA ILE A 130 0.77 -31.53 -23.23
C ILE A 130 1.82 -32.52 -23.76
N LYS A 131 1.62 -33.02 -24.99
CA LYS A 131 2.58 -33.89 -25.65
C LYS A 131 3.91 -33.19 -25.93
N VAL A 132 3.89 -31.92 -26.32
CA VAL A 132 5.09 -31.07 -26.48
C VAL A 132 5.78 -30.85 -25.12
N PHE A 133 5.07 -30.50 -24.06
CA PHE A 133 5.64 -30.36 -22.71
C PHE A 133 6.37 -31.63 -22.24
N GLN A 134 5.80 -32.80 -22.54
CA GLN A 134 6.35 -34.13 -22.23
C GLN A 134 7.52 -34.52 -23.16
N GLU A 135 7.34 -34.42 -24.48
CA GLU A 135 8.35 -34.83 -25.48
C GLU A 135 9.61 -33.96 -25.42
N TYR A 136 9.51 -32.69 -24.99
CA TYR A 136 10.62 -31.74 -25.01
C TYR A 136 11.20 -31.40 -23.63
N GLU A 137 10.84 -32.13 -22.57
CA GLU A 137 11.33 -31.95 -21.19
C GLU A 137 11.27 -30.48 -20.68
N ILE A 138 10.29 -29.68 -21.16
CA ILE A 138 10.22 -28.23 -20.88
C ILE A 138 10.19 -27.97 -19.37
N VAL A 139 9.51 -28.83 -18.60
CA VAL A 139 9.44 -28.71 -17.13
C VAL A 139 10.81 -28.88 -16.48
N LYS A 140 11.65 -29.79 -16.96
CA LYS A 140 13.01 -30.01 -16.41
C LYS A 140 13.93 -28.83 -16.70
N GLN A 141 13.75 -28.20 -17.86
CA GLN A 141 14.48 -26.99 -18.24
C GLN A 141 14.03 -25.80 -17.41
N LEU A 142 12.73 -25.61 -17.22
CA LEU A 142 12.17 -24.60 -16.32
C LEU A 142 12.67 -24.79 -14.88
N ASN A 143 12.76 -26.03 -14.38
CA ASN A 143 13.30 -26.30 -13.06
C ASN A 143 14.78 -25.90 -12.93
N THR A 144 15.56 -26.15 -13.98
CA THR A 144 16.98 -25.74 -14.04
C THR A 144 17.12 -24.23 -13.98
N ILE A 145 16.22 -23.49 -14.63
CA ILE A 145 16.20 -22.01 -14.63
C ILE A 145 15.79 -21.48 -13.25
N ILE A 146 14.71 -21.99 -12.66
CA ILE A 146 14.24 -21.59 -11.31
C ILE A 146 15.31 -21.89 -10.25
N SER A 147 16.09 -22.94 -10.44
CA SER A 147 17.19 -23.32 -9.55
C SER A 147 18.42 -22.40 -9.65
N ARG A 148 18.52 -21.55 -10.68
CA ARG A 148 19.55 -20.51 -10.76
C ARG A 148 19.10 -19.31 -9.94
N THR A 149 19.84 -19.00 -8.88
CA THR A 149 19.51 -17.95 -7.90
C THR A 149 19.44 -16.53 -8.46
N ASP A 150 19.91 -16.32 -9.70
CA ASP A 150 20.10 -15.00 -10.31
C ASP A 150 18.98 -14.64 -11.31
N VAL A 151 17.93 -15.47 -11.43
CA VAL A 151 16.82 -15.26 -12.36
C VAL A 151 15.74 -14.38 -11.70
N ASP A 152 15.35 -13.30 -12.37
CA ASP A 152 14.21 -12.47 -11.98
C ASP A 152 12.90 -13.16 -12.39
N LEU A 153 12.19 -13.75 -11.43
CA LEU A 153 10.91 -14.42 -11.68
C LEU A 153 9.79 -13.43 -12.05
N CYS A 154 10.01 -12.12 -11.86
CA CYS A 154 9.00 -11.08 -12.05
C CYS A 154 8.89 -10.61 -13.50
N ASP A 155 10.00 -10.66 -14.25
CA ASP A 155 9.98 -10.47 -15.72
C ASP A 155 9.28 -11.64 -16.43
N TYR A 156 9.11 -12.76 -15.74
CA TYR A 156 8.38 -13.93 -16.21
C TYR A 156 6.93 -13.98 -15.68
N ASN A 157 6.16 -12.90 -15.88
CA ASN A 157 4.68 -12.90 -15.73
C ASN A 157 4.02 -14.07 -16.46
N ALA A 158 4.69 -14.62 -17.49
CA ALA A 158 4.31 -15.84 -18.19
C ALA A 158 4.01 -17.04 -17.26
N PHE A 159 4.64 -17.20 -16.10
CA PHE A 159 4.32 -18.32 -15.19
C PHE A 159 2.99 -18.16 -14.48
N ALA A 160 2.61 -16.94 -14.11
CA ALA A 160 1.31 -16.64 -13.52
C ALA A 160 0.21 -16.64 -14.59
N ASP A 161 0.49 -16.14 -15.79
CA ASP A 161 -0.43 -16.16 -16.94
C ASP A 161 -0.62 -17.57 -17.53
N PHE A 162 0.42 -18.41 -17.52
CA PHE A 162 0.33 -19.85 -17.77
C PHE A 162 -0.59 -20.52 -16.72
N ALA A 163 -0.63 -19.98 -15.49
CA ALA A 163 -1.38 -20.50 -14.34
C ALA A 163 -2.85 -20.20 -14.31
N ASP A 164 -3.22 -19.00 -14.72
CA ASP A 164 -4.60 -18.58 -14.70
C ASP A 164 -5.45 -19.30 -15.77
N ASN A 165 -4.82 -19.96 -16.76
CA ASN A 165 -5.52 -20.51 -17.93
C ASN A 165 -5.77 -22.04 -17.93
N HIS A 166 -5.23 -22.83 -16.98
CA HIS A 166 -5.41 -24.30 -16.99
C HIS A 166 -5.63 -24.96 -15.61
N PRO A 167 -6.87 -25.39 -15.27
CA PRO A 167 -7.14 -26.20 -14.07
C PRO A 167 -6.87 -27.71 -14.23
N ASP A 168 -6.20 -28.15 -15.32
CA ASP A 168 -6.09 -29.57 -15.64
C ASP A 168 -5.02 -30.32 -14.82
N SER A 169 -5.35 -31.56 -14.44
CA SER A 169 -4.51 -32.48 -13.66
C SER A 169 -3.23 -32.92 -14.38
N SER A 170 -3.22 -32.94 -15.72
CA SER A 170 -2.06 -33.41 -16.49
C SER A 170 -0.85 -32.48 -16.41
N ILE A 171 -1.05 -31.15 -16.55
CA ILE A 171 0.03 -30.16 -16.41
C ILE A 171 0.54 -30.12 -14.96
N ARG A 172 -0.35 -30.23 -13.98
CA ARG A 172 0.03 -30.33 -12.56
C ARG A 172 0.91 -31.54 -12.29
N THR A 173 0.59 -32.68 -12.90
CA THR A 173 1.36 -33.91 -12.77
C THR A 173 2.77 -33.74 -13.36
N GLU A 174 2.90 -33.12 -14.52
CA GLU A 174 4.21 -32.83 -15.13
C GLU A 174 5.04 -31.86 -14.26
N LEU A 175 4.43 -30.77 -13.80
CA LEU A 175 5.09 -29.80 -12.91
C LEU A 175 5.52 -30.45 -11.58
N ASP A 176 4.72 -31.36 -11.03
CA ASP A 176 5.06 -32.15 -9.84
C ASP A 176 6.22 -33.12 -10.09
N GLN A 177 6.21 -33.85 -11.21
CA GLN A 177 7.30 -34.76 -11.60
C GLN A 177 8.61 -34.02 -11.84
N GLY A 178 8.54 -32.78 -12.33
CA GLY A 178 9.70 -31.93 -12.57
C GLY A 178 10.30 -31.27 -11.32
N MET A 179 9.79 -31.54 -10.12
CA MET A 179 10.18 -30.91 -8.84
C MET A 179 10.12 -29.37 -8.82
N ILE A 180 9.24 -28.78 -9.62
CA ILE A 180 9.07 -27.32 -9.68
C ILE A 180 8.56 -26.79 -8.33
N PHE A 181 7.69 -27.56 -7.66
CA PHE A 181 7.18 -27.20 -6.34
C PHE A 181 8.31 -27.00 -5.32
N GLU A 182 9.23 -27.96 -5.25
CA GLU A 182 10.35 -27.96 -4.32
C GLU A 182 11.25 -26.74 -4.55
N SER A 183 11.57 -26.44 -5.81
CA SER A 183 12.39 -25.28 -6.18
C SER A 183 11.72 -23.94 -5.84
N LEU A 184 10.42 -23.81 -6.10
CA LEU A 184 9.65 -22.63 -5.70
C LEU A 184 9.57 -22.49 -4.18
N MET A 185 9.44 -23.60 -3.43
CA MET A 185 9.41 -23.58 -1.96
C MET A 185 10.73 -23.12 -1.36
N VAL A 186 11.87 -23.46 -1.99
CA VAL A 186 13.20 -22.94 -1.59
C VAL A 186 13.23 -21.42 -1.74
N ILE A 187 12.70 -20.89 -2.84
CA ILE A 187 12.64 -19.44 -3.10
C ILE A 187 11.79 -18.73 -2.05
N VAL A 188 10.60 -19.25 -1.73
CA VAL A 188 9.70 -18.67 -0.73
C VAL A 188 10.34 -18.62 0.66
N LYS A 189 11.10 -19.66 1.04
CA LYS A 189 11.75 -19.79 2.36
C LYS A 189 13.12 -19.12 2.47
N SER A 190 13.70 -18.67 1.36
CA SER A 190 15.02 -18.07 1.35
C SER A 190 15.03 -16.74 2.10
N ASP A 191 16.01 -16.49 2.97
CA ASP A 191 16.11 -15.18 3.64
C ASP A 191 16.69 -14.09 2.72
N THR A 192 17.44 -14.47 1.69
CA THR A 192 18.19 -13.56 0.81
C THR A 192 17.47 -13.21 -0.48
N THR A 193 16.45 -13.97 -0.87
CA THR A 193 15.76 -13.75 -2.14
C THR A 193 14.88 -12.50 -2.11
N HIS A 194 14.91 -11.73 -3.20
CA HIS A 194 14.09 -10.54 -3.37
C HIS A 194 12.59 -10.83 -3.18
N TYR A 195 11.88 -9.92 -2.53
CA TYR A 195 10.49 -10.16 -2.10
C TYR A 195 9.53 -10.35 -3.28
N MET A 196 9.80 -9.71 -4.44
CA MET A 196 8.98 -9.88 -5.64
C MET A 196 9.08 -11.32 -6.18
N ASN A 197 10.28 -11.91 -6.17
CA ASN A 197 10.50 -13.31 -6.56
C ASN A 197 9.83 -14.27 -5.56
N LYS A 198 9.90 -13.99 -4.26
CA LYS A 198 9.14 -14.73 -3.23
C LYS A 198 7.64 -14.65 -3.47
N ARG A 199 7.14 -13.47 -3.83
CA ARG A 199 5.72 -13.21 -4.12
C ARG A 199 5.27 -14.01 -5.34
N ALA A 200 6.02 -13.92 -6.44
CA ALA A 200 5.75 -14.68 -7.66
C ALA A 200 5.74 -16.18 -7.37
N ALA A 201 6.77 -16.72 -6.72
CA ALA A 201 6.85 -18.13 -6.37
C ALA A 201 5.69 -18.60 -5.47
N ALA A 202 5.33 -17.83 -4.45
CA ALA A 202 4.23 -18.16 -3.56
C ALA A 202 2.86 -18.12 -4.26
N GLN A 203 2.67 -17.21 -5.23
CA GLN A 203 1.48 -17.16 -6.06
C GLN A 203 1.41 -18.38 -6.98
N THR A 204 2.49 -18.72 -7.69
CA THR A 204 2.57 -19.92 -8.54
C THR A 204 2.27 -21.20 -7.73
N ILE A 205 2.84 -21.31 -6.52
CA ILE A 205 2.54 -22.39 -5.58
C ILE A 205 1.05 -22.43 -5.21
N GLY A 206 0.49 -21.27 -4.86
CA GLY A 206 -0.93 -21.14 -4.48
C GLY A 206 -1.90 -21.51 -5.60
N THR A 207 -1.52 -21.31 -6.85
CA THR A 207 -2.35 -21.58 -8.03
C THR A 207 -2.28 -23.05 -8.47
N TYR A 208 -1.09 -23.64 -8.55
CA TYR A 208 -0.91 -24.97 -9.15
C TYR A 208 -0.69 -26.10 -8.16
N PHE A 209 0.09 -25.84 -7.13
CA PHE A 209 0.45 -26.82 -6.11
C PHE A 209 -0.46 -26.71 -4.90
N GLN A 210 -1.66 -26.16 -5.12
CA GLN A 210 -2.65 -25.96 -4.11
C GLN A 210 -2.86 -27.28 -3.33
N HIS A 211 -3.01 -28.43 -4.00
CA HIS A 211 -3.16 -29.75 -3.37
C HIS A 211 -2.01 -30.19 -2.46
N ARG A 212 -0.79 -29.65 -2.62
CA ARG A 212 0.39 -30.01 -1.84
C ARG A 212 0.66 -29.10 -0.64
N VAL A 213 0.02 -27.93 -0.59
CA VAL A 213 0.35 -26.91 0.41
C VAL A 213 -0.71 -26.85 1.51
N GLN A 214 -0.28 -26.97 2.75
CA GLN A 214 -1.11 -26.77 3.95
C GLN A 214 -1.33 -25.28 4.26
N THR A 215 -0.37 -24.44 3.90
CA THR A 215 -0.44 -22.98 3.95
C THR A 215 -0.92 -22.38 2.62
N ALA A 216 -1.39 -21.14 2.66
CA ALA A 216 -1.76 -20.34 1.51
C ALA A 216 -0.91 -19.06 1.54
N SER A 217 -0.52 -18.60 0.35
CA SER A 217 0.20 -17.35 0.21
C SER A 217 -0.54 -16.20 0.90
N SER A 218 0.18 -15.51 1.77
CA SER A 218 -0.24 -14.26 2.41
C SER A 218 -0.28 -13.10 1.39
N SER A 219 0.37 -13.24 0.23
CA SER A 219 0.23 -12.32 -0.88
C SER A 219 -1.17 -12.39 -1.47
N ILE A 220 -1.76 -11.21 -1.65
CA ILE A 220 -3.04 -11.03 -2.32
C ILE A 220 -2.82 -10.08 -3.49
N GLN A 221 -3.50 -10.36 -4.60
CA GLN A 221 -3.43 -9.50 -5.78
C GLN A 221 -3.90 -8.09 -5.44
N PRO A 222 -3.10 -7.06 -5.77
CA PRO A 222 -3.54 -5.67 -5.69
C PRO A 222 -4.82 -5.41 -6.48
N TYR A 223 -5.51 -4.33 -6.15
CA TYR A 223 -6.61 -3.86 -6.97
C TYR A 223 -6.07 -3.29 -8.28
N LYS A 224 -6.50 -3.86 -9.42
CA LYS A 224 -6.07 -3.40 -10.76
C LYS A 224 -6.31 -1.90 -10.96
N ASP A 225 -7.43 -1.39 -10.45
CA ASP A 225 -7.84 0.01 -10.61
C ASP A 225 -7.10 0.98 -9.68
N ASN A 226 -6.28 0.48 -8.74
CA ASN A 226 -5.58 1.31 -7.76
C ASN A 226 -4.10 1.52 -8.06
N ALA A 227 -3.55 0.96 -9.14
CA ALA A 227 -2.14 1.08 -9.46
C ALA A 227 -1.63 2.54 -9.53
N LYS A 228 -2.51 3.48 -9.93
CA LYS A 228 -2.20 4.91 -10.04
C LYS A 228 -2.30 5.71 -8.72
N ILE A 229 -2.66 5.06 -7.61
CA ILE A 229 -2.79 5.71 -6.29
C ILE A 229 -1.95 4.98 -5.25
N ASP A 230 -0.70 4.69 -5.62
CA ASP A 230 0.27 4.26 -4.63
C ASP A 230 0.54 5.40 -3.65
N MET A 231 0.29 5.14 -2.37
CA MET A 231 0.46 6.10 -1.27
C MET A 231 1.58 5.66 -0.32
N SER A 232 2.56 4.91 -0.84
CA SER A 232 3.72 4.43 -0.09
C SER A 232 4.48 5.56 0.64
N PHE A 233 4.47 6.79 0.12
CA PHE A 233 5.01 7.98 0.80
C PHE A 233 4.38 8.28 2.17
N GLY A 234 3.12 7.90 2.36
CA GLY A 234 2.40 8.00 3.63
C GLY A 234 2.79 6.93 4.65
N MET A 235 3.53 5.88 4.24
CA MET A 235 3.99 4.84 5.15
C MET A 235 5.13 5.30 6.05
N ALA A 236 5.14 4.73 7.25
CA ALA A 236 6.20 4.89 8.21
C ALA A 236 7.56 4.40 7.74
N GLY A 237 8.59 5.23 7.86
CA GLY A 237 9.96 4.88 7.52
C GLY A 237 10.25 4.76 6.01
N TYR A 238 9.30 5.13 5.13
CA TYR A 238 9.49 5.06 3.68
C TYR A 238 10.63 5.98 3.20
N THR A 239 10.67 7.22 3.68
CA THR A 239 11.76 8.16 3.40
C THR A 239 12.02 9.05 4.63
N HIS A 240 13.26 9.49 4.83
CA HIS A 240 13.58 10.48 5.86
C HIS A 240 13.24 11.88 5.35
N GLY A 241 12.72 12.75 6.22
CA GLY A 241 12.57 14.17 5.91
C GLY A 241 13.92 14.85 5.79
N LYS A 242 14.03 15.92 5.00
CA LYS A 242 15.18 16.82 5.13
C LYS A 242 15.00 17.64 6.40
N ALA A 243 16.05 17.75 7.21
CA ALA A 243 16.01 18.58 8.41
C ALA A 243 15.71 20.04 8.04
N ARG A 244 14.72 20.61 8.72
CA ARG A 244 14.29 22.00 8.61
C ARG A 244 15.19 22.92 9.43
N THR A 245 15.46 24.10 8.91
CA THR A 245 16.20 25.17 9.57
C THR A 245 15.36 25.80 10.70
N LEU A 246 15.99 26.46 11.66
CA LEU A 246 15.31 27.20 12.73
C LEU A 246 14.40 28.31 12.19
N VAL A 247 14.73 28.87 11.02
CA VAL A 247 13.91 29.88 10.33
C VAL A 247 12.61 29.26 9.81
N GLU A 248 12.70 28.11 9.14
CA GLU A 248 11.51 27.36 8.70
C GLU A 248 10.66 26.93 9.89
N MET A 249 11.29 26.43 10.96
CA MET A 249 10.57 25.98 12.15
C MET A 249 9.81 27.12 12.84
N ARG A 250 10.42 28.30 12.98
CA ARG A 250 9.75 29.49 13.55
C ARG A 250 8.59 29.96 12.66
N TYR A 251 8.79 29.93 11.34
CA TYR A 251 7.73 30.28 10.39
C TYR A 251 6.54 29.31 10.49
N ILE A 252 6.81 28.01 10.50
CA ILE A 252 5.78 26.96 10.64
C ILE A 252 5.03 27.12 11.97
N GLN A 253 5.73 27.39 13.08
CA GLN A 253 5.11 27.66 14.38
C GLN A 253 4.18 28.88 14.34
N TYR A 254 4.58 29.93 13.63
CA TYR A 254 3.72 31.11 13.47
C TYR A 254 2.47 30.79 12.64
N LEU A 255 2.63 30.09 11.51
CA LEU A 255 1.53 29.67 10.65
C LEU A 255 0.54 28.78 11.42
N GLN A 256 1.06 27.86 12.24
CA GLN A 256 0.29 27.03 13.17
C GLN A 256 -0.62 27.83 14.09
N CYS A 257 -0.15 28.95 14.65
CA CYS A 257 -0.96 29.81 15.51
C CYS A 257 -2.19 30.38 14.79
N ILE A 258 -2.12 30.60 13.46
CA ILE A 258 -3.26 31.05 12.67
C ILE A 258 -4.17 29.87 12.32
N LEU A 259 -3.60 28.75 11.86
CA LEU A 259 -4.35 27.55 11.48
C LEU A 259 -5.14 26.93 12.64
N CYS A 260 -4.71 27.15 13.89
CA CYS A 260 -5.46 26.76 15.09
C CYS A 260 -6.67 27.66 15.38
N LYS A 261 -6.77 28.85 14.78
CA LYS A 261 -7.92 29.74 15.00
C LYS A 261 -9.17 29.15 14.33
N PRO A 262 -10.34 29.19 14.99
CA PRO A 262 -11.57 28.76 14.36
C PRO A 262 -11.87 29.64 13.15
N MET A 263 -12.40 29.04 12.07
CA MET A 263 -12.86 29.77 10.88
C MET A 263 -11.80 30.65 10.19
N TRP A 264 -10.50 30.38 10.37
CA TRP A 264 -9.42 31.21 9.82
C TRP A 264 -9.54 31.43 8.30
N TRP A 265 -10.07 30.43 7.58
CA TRP A 265 -10.26 30.45 6.12
C TRP A 265 -11.36 31.41 5.66
N ILE A 266 -12.28 31.80 6.54
CA ILE A 266 -13.25 32.88 6.31
C ILE A 266 -12.66 34.19 6.79
N ASP A 267 -12.08 34.19 7.98
CA ASP A 267 -11.58 35.38 8.66
C ASP A 267 -10.47 36.10 7.89
N ILE A 268 -9.69 35.38 7.08
CA ILE A 268 -8.66 35.96 6.21
C ILE A 268 -9.24 36.96 5.18
N THR A 269 -10.52 36.84 4.84
CA THR A 269 -11.20 37.79 3.94
C THR A 269 -11.69 39.06 4.66
N ASN A 270 -11.71 39.03 6.00
CA ASN A 270 -12.14 40.16 6.82
C ASN A 270 -10.96 41.04 7.20
N GLN A 271 -10.87 42.21 6.56
CA GLN A 271 -9.79 43.17 6.77
C GLN A 271 -9.60 43.55 8.26
N HIS A 272 -10.67 43.70 9.03
CA HIS A 272 -10.57 44.07 10.44
C HIS A 272 -9.91 42.97 11.28
N ILE A 273 -10.22 41.71 10.99
CA ILE A 273 -9.62 40.55 11.68
C ILE A 273 -8.16 40.40 11.28
N VAL A 274 -7.84 40.58 10.00
CA VAL A 274 -6.45 40.54 9.50
C VAL A 274 -5.59 41.65 10.12
N GLU A 275 -6.13 42.86 10.28
CA GLU A 275 -5.46 43.96 10.98
C GLU A 275 -5.19 43.62 12.46
N GLN A 276 -6.12 42.93 13.13
CA GLN A 276 -5.90 42.43 14.48
C GLN A 276 -4.80 41.36 14.52
N TRP A 277 -4.80 40.40 13.59
CA TRP A 277 -3.73 39.39 13.49
C TRP A 277 -2.36 40.02 13.23
N LYS A 278 -2.32 41.12 12.48
CA LYS A 278 -1.10 41.90 12.23
C LYS A 278 -0.61 42.60 13.51
N ALA A 279 -1.51 43.15 14.32
CA ALA A 279 -1.15 43.72 15.61
C ALA A 279 -0.64 42.66 16.59
N ASP A 280 -1.32 41.50 16.65
CA ASP A 280 -0.93 40.38 17.50
C ASP A 280 0.43 39.79 17.10
N SER A 281 0.74 39.72 15.79
CA SER A 281 2.00 39.19 15.28
C SER A 281 3.20 40.08 15.64
N LEU A 282 3.03 41.40 15.65
CA LEU A 282 4.05 42.34 16.15
C LEU A 282 4.36 42.10 17.63
N GLY A 283 3.32 41.80 18.44
CA GLY A 283 3.48 41.41 19.85
C GLY A 283 4.25 40.11 20.06
N GLN A 284 4.32 39.25 19.03
CA GLN A 284 5.06 37.98 19.02
C GLN A 284 6.47 38.10 18.38
N ASN A 285 6.95 39.31 18.11
CA ASN A 285 8.20 39.59 17.39
C ASN A 285 8.24 39.02 15.96
N ILE A 286 7.09 38.90 15.30
CA ILE A 286 7.01 38.52 13.88
C ILE A 286 7.18 39.76 13.01
N SER A 287 8.06 39.68 12.02
CA SER A 287 8.31 40.80 11.11
C SER A 287 7.13 41.02 10.15
N PRO A 288 6.88 42.26 9.67
CA PRO A 288 5.84 42.52 8.69
C PRO A 288 5.96 41.70 7.39
N SER A 289 7.18 41.40 6.94
CA SER A 289 7.40 40.56 5.76
C SER A 289 7.02 39.09 6.02
N THR A 290 7.38 38.55 7.19
CA THR A 290 6.96 37.21 7.61
C THR A 290 5.44 37.11 7.70
N PHE A 291 4.77 38.14 8.23
CA PHE A 291 3.32 38.22 8.29
C PHE A 291 2.69 38.21 6.90
N ASN A 292 3.20 39.03 5.98
CA ASN A 292 2.69 39.11 4.61
C ASN A 292 2.89 37.78 3.87
N LEU A 293 4.05 37.12 4.03
CA LEU A 293 4.32 35.80 3.47
C LEU A 293 3.29 34.76 3.96
N ALA A 294 3.00 34.75 5.27
CA ALA A 294 1.99 33.87 5.84
C ALA A 294 0.58 34.16 5.29
N LEU A 295 0.22 35.43 5.10
CA LEU A 295 -1.06 35.80 4.50
C LEU A 295 -1.18 35.36 3.03
N GLU A 296 -0.14 35.57 2.21
CA GLU A 296 -0.10 35.08 0.83
C GLU A 296 -0.29 33.56 0.79
N GLN A 297 0.44 32.83 1.63
CA GLN A 297 0.33 31.38 1.73
C GLN A 297 -1.07 30.91 2.16
N LEU A 298 -1.65 31.53 3.20
CA LEU A 298 -3.01 31.19 3.64
C LEU A 298 -4.05 31.49 2.56
N GLY A 299 -3.86 32.54 1.76
CA GLY A 299 -4.69 32.82 0.59
C GLY A 299 -4.68 31.65 -0.40
N VAL A 300 -3.49 31.13 -0.73
CA VAL A 300 -3.35 29.94 -1.58
C VAL A 300 -4.00 28.71 -0.96
N PHE A 301 -3.92 28.53 0.37
CA PHE A 301 -4.61 27.41 1.04
C PHE A 301 -6.12 27.50 0.85
N VAL A 302 -6.70 28.70 0.98
CA VAL A 302 -8.14 28.91 0.76
C VAL A 302 -8.53 28.60 -0.69
N GLU A 303 -7.72 29.03 -1.65
CA GLU A 303 -8.01 28.82 -3.07
C GLU A 303 -7.88 27.35 -3.50
N GLN A 304 -6.93 26.61 -2.92
CA GLN A 304 -6.51 25.32 -3.48
C GLN A 304 -6.73 24.11 -2.57
N LEU A 305 -6.71 24.31 -1.24
CA LEU A 305 -6.78 23.23 -0.25
C LEU A 305 -8.07 23.19 0.54
N VAL A 306 -8.78 24.31 0.66
CA VAL A 306 -10.09 24.37 1.32
C VAL A 306 -11.15 23.84 0.36
N CYS A 307 -11.92 22.85 0.81
CA CYS A 307 -12.99 22.29 0.01
C CYS A 307 -14.20 21.91 0.87
N SER A 308 -15.37 21.79 0.23
CA SER A 308 -16.58 21.35 0.92
C SER A 308 -16.46 19.88 1.33
N GLY A 309 -16.97 19.56 2.52
CA GLY A 309 -17.15 18.17 2.92
C GLY A 309 -18.17 17.45 2.03
N SER A 310 -18.25 16.13 2.19
CA SER A 310 -19.18 15.31 1.40
C SER A 310 -20.63 15.78 1.57
N ASP A 311 -21.37 15.79 0.46
CA ASP A 311 -22.75 16.30 0.37
C ASP A 311 -22.92 17.77 0.85
N GLY A 312 -21.83 18.54 0.94
CA GLY A 312 -21.84 19.94 1.39
C GLY A 312 -21.84 20.13 2.91
N PHE A 313 -21.64 19.07 3.70
CA PHE A 313 -21.58 19.17 5.16
C PHE A 313 -20.18 19.54 5.65
N GLY A 314 -20.06 20.73 6.25
CA GLY A 314 -18.82 21.24 6.79
C GLY A 314 -17.78 21.64 5.73
N THR A 315 -16.65 22.13 6.20
CA THR A 315 -15.53 22.58 5.36
C THR A 315 -14.28 21.82 5.77
N ILE A 316 -13.64 21.18 4.79
CA ILE A 316 -12.36 20.51 4.98
C ILE A 316 -11.28 21.57 4.79
N VAL A 317 -10.40 21.72 5.78
CA VAL A 317 -9.32 22.71 5.75
C VAL A 317 -7.99 22.07 6.18
N PRO A 318 -6.85 22.62 5.73
CA PRO A 318 -5.55 22.25 6.31
C PRO A 318 -5.55 22.44 7.83
N GLY A 319 -5.10 21.41 8.55
CA GLY A 319 -4.87 21.48 9.98
C GLY A 319 -3.56 22.23 10.29
N PRO A 320 -3.26 22.47 11.58
CA PRO A 320 -2.06 23.20 12.00
C PRO A 320 -0.75 22.45 11.69
N VAL A 321 -0.80 21.11 11.68
CA VAL A 321 0.37 20.30 11.34
C VAL A 321 0.36 20.03 9.83
N GLU A 322 1.53 20.13 9.18
CA GLU A 322 1.68 19.80 7.75
C GLU A 322 1.07 18.43 7.42
N LEU A 323 0.47 18.30 6.23
CA LEU A 323 -0.25 17.09 5.80
C LEU A 323 -1.33 16.62 6.78
N THR A 324 -1.95 17.52 7.53
CA THR A 324 -3.17 17.21 8.27
C THR A 324 -4.34 17.96 7.68
N TYR A 325 -5.50 17.33 7.67
CA TYR A 325 -6.75 17.98 7.29
C TYR A 325 -7.79 17.77 8.37
N ILE A 326 -8.51 18.84 8.69
CA ILE A 326 -9.55 18.84 9.71
C ILE A 326 -10.91 19.13 9.08
N LEU A 327 -11.94 18.56 9.68
CA LEU A 327 -13.33 18.80 9.36
C LEU A 327 -14.11 18.84 10.68
N ASP A 328 -14.53 20.03 11.07
CA ASP A 328 -15.30 20.23 12.29
C ASP A 328 -16.80 20.06 12.00
N ASN A 329 -17.48 19.23 12.80
CA ASN A 329 -18.94 19.00 12.71
C ASN A 329 -19.42 18.60 11.31
N GLY A 330 -18.59 17.92 10.52
CA GLY A 330 -18.93 17.47 9.16
C GLY A 330 -19.72 16.16 9.10
N ILE A 331 -20.01 15.55 10.25
CA ILE A 331 -20.84 14.35 10.34
C ILE A 331 -22.30 14.77 10.57
N PRO A 332 -23.25 14.39 9.70
CA PRO A 332 -24.65 14.78 9.87
C PRO A 332 -25.26 14.30 11.20
N ASP A 333 -26.08 15.13 11.84
CA ASP A 333 -26.68 14.85 13.17
C ASP A 333 -27.44 13.52 13.23
N ASN A 334 -28.12 13.14 12.14
CA ASN A 334 -28.84 11.88 12.06
C ASN A 334 -27.88 10.67 12.00
N VAL A 335 -26.68 10.83 11.46
CA VAL A 335 -25.63 9.81 11.45
C VAL A 335 -24.99 9.74 12.83
N TYR A 336 -24.66 10.89 13.43
CA TYR A 336 -24.13 10.98 14.79
C TYR A 336 -25.07 10.35 15.83
N THR A 337 -26.36 10.70 15.82
CA THR A 337 -27.35 10.14 16.75
C THR A 337 -27.42 8.62 16.62
N ARG A 338 -27.38 8.09 15.39
CA ARG A 338 -27.37 6.65 15.15
C ARG A 338 -26.07 5.99 15.62
N LEU A 339 -24.92 6.65 15.47
CA LEU A 339 -23.65 6.18 16.02
C LEU A 339 -23.80 6.03 17.54
N MET A 340 -24.26 7.07 18.22
CA MET A 340 -24.43 7.05 19.68
C MET A 340 -25.36 5.95 20.16
N THR A 341 -26.49 5.71 19.48
CA THR A 341 -27.38 4.58 19.80
C THR A 341 -26.67 3.24 19.64
N ASN A 342 -26.01 2.99 18.51
CA ASN A 342 -25.33 1.71 18.26
C ASN A 342 -24.15 1.48 19.22
N VAL A 343 -23.42 2.53 19.57
CA VAL A 343 -22.34 2.48 20.56
C VAL A 343 -22.90 2.09 21.92
N SER A 344 -24.00 2.72 22.34
CA SER A 344 -24.67 2.40 23.59
C SER A 344 -25.09 0.94 23.63
N ASP A 345 -25.67 0.39 22.55
CA ASP A 345 -26.06 -1.02 22.48
C ASP A 345 -24.88 -1.97 22.66
N ILE A 346 -23.71 -1.64 22.09
CA ILE A 346 -22.47 -2.41 22.24
C ILE A 346 -21.91 -2.30 23.66
N GLU A 347 -21.95 -1.11 24.26
CA GLU A 347 -21.52 -0.87 25.64
C GLU A 347 -22.35 -1.70 26.64
N HIS A 348 -23.68 -1.73 26.50
CA HIS A 348 -24.58 -2.50 27.37
C HIS A 348 -24.44 -4.01 27.19
N GLY A 349 -24.19 -4.48 25.95
CA GLY A 349 -24.00 -5.90 25.64
C GLY A 349 -22.63 -6.44 26.07
N SER A 350 -21.68 -5.56 26.36
CA SER A 350 -20.33 -5.92 26.77
C SER A 350 -20.24 -5.92 28.29
N ASN A 351 -19.79 -7.02 28.92
CA ASN A 351 -19.52 -7.09 30.36
C ASN A 351 -18.29 -6.25 30.76
N HIS A 352 -18.27 -4.95 30.43
CA HIS A 352 -17.20 -4.00 30.71
C HIS A 352 -17.31 -3.45 32.14
N ASN A 353 -17.15 -4.33 33.13
CA ASN A 353 -16.88 -3.93 34.51
C ASN A 353 -15.44 -4.33 34.88
N THR A 354 -14.48 -4.00 34.02
CA THR A 354 -13.05 -4.36 34.21
C THR A 354 -12.27 -3.33 35.03
N GLY A 355 -12.88 -2.19 35.38
CA GLY A 355 -12.20 -1.09 36.10
C GLY A 355 -11.04 -0.45 35.31
N GLN A 356 -10.92 -0.77 34.03
CA GLN A 356 -9.95 -0.19 33.09
C GLN A 356 -10.45 1.19 32.63
N MET A 357 -9.53 2.07 32.28
CA MET A 357 -9.85 3.42 31.81
C MET A 357 -10.15 3.45 30.30
N VAL A 358 -9.50 2.58 29.53
CA VAL A 358 -9.62 2.49 28.07
C VAL A 358 -10.38 1.24 27.68
N HIS A 359 -11.44 1.41 26.91
CA HIS A 359 -12.32 0.36 26.42
C HIS A 359 -12.35 0.38 24.88
N ASN A 360 -11.78 -0.65 24.25
CA ASN A 360 -11.91 -0.85 22.81
C ASN A 360 -13.19 -1.65 22.53
N LEU A 361 -14.25 -0.96 22.11
CA LEU A 361 -15.52 -1.58 21.73
C LEU A 361 -15.40 -2.34 20.40
N ILE A 362 -14.62 -1.79 19.47
CA ILE A 362 -14.12 -2.50 18.28
C ILE A 362 -12.60 -2.55 18.44
N ASP A 363 -12.08 -3.68 18.93
CA ASP A 363 -10.66 -3.91 19.13
C ASP A 363 -10.03 -4.56 17.90
N ALA A 364 -9.31 -3.77 17.10
CA ALA A 364 -8.59 -4.25 15.92
C ALA A 364 -7.53 -5.33 16.22
N SER A 365 -7.05 -5.41 17.47
CA SER A 365 -6.03 -6.37 17.91
C SER A 365 -6.60 -7.71 18.35
N MET A 366 -7.92 -7.79 18.57
CA MET A 366 -8.60 -9.06 18.83
C MET A 366 -8.81 -9.82 17.52
N TYR A 367 -8.62 -11.14 17.54
CA TYR A 367 -8.80 -12.00 16.36
C TYR A 367 -7.98 -11.52 15.14
N SER A 368 -6.76 -11.03 15.37
CA SER A 368 -5.81 -10.66 14.31
C SER A 368 -5.39 -11.88 13.49
N VAL A 369 -4.75 -11.65 12.35
CA VAL A 369 -4.02 -12.73 11.67
C VAL A 369 -2.83 -13.15 12.53
N VAL A 370 -2.66 -14.45 12.68
CA VAL A 370 -1.46 -15.08 13.22
C VAL A 370 -0.85 -15.92 12.10
N TYR A 371 0.31 -15.52 11.60
CA TYR A 371 0.98 -16.21 10.51
C TYR A 371 1.25 -17.68 10.90
N GLY A 372 0.98 -18.59 9.96
CA GLY A 372 1.06 -20.05 10.19
C GLY A 372 -0.08 -20.65 11.03
N GLN A 373 -1.05 -19.85 11.51
CA GLN A 373 -2.14 -20.34 12.37
C GLN A 373 -3.54 -19.92 11.93
N THR A 374 -3.72 -18.69 11.45
CA THR A 374 -5.03 -18.22 10.99
C THR A 374 -5.42 -18.94 9.70
N MET A 375 -6.68 -19.32 9.57
CA MET A 375 -7.19 -19.98 8.37
C MET A 375 -7.66 -18.96 7.33
N ILE A 376 -7.40 -19.25 6.06
CA ILE A 376 -7.75 -18.40 4.91
C ILE A 376 -8.40 -19.24 3.80
N ALA A 377 -9.28 -18.61 3.03
CA ALA A 377 -9.96 -19.23 1.91
C ALA A 377 -8.99 -19.64 0.78
N PRO A 378 -9.27 -20.77 0.08
CA PRO A 378 -8.67 -21.14 -1.20
C PRO A 378 -8.56 -20.00 -2.21
N LEU A 379 -7.48 -19.94 -2.98
CA LEU A 379 -7.26 -18.90 -4.00
C LEU A 379 -8.43 -18.81 -4.99
N SER A 380 -8.99 -19.93 -5.43
CA SER A 380 -10.15 -20.00 -6.33
C SER A 380 -11.41 -19.31 -5.80
N ILE A 381 -11.55 -19.21 -4.48
CA ILE A 381 -12.64 -18.50 -3.80
C ILE A 381 -12.27 -17.03 -3.65
N ARG A 382 -11.02 -16.74 -3.24
CA ARG A 382 -10.50 -15.37 -3.12
C ARG A 382 -10.60 -14.58 -4.43
N LEU A 383 -10.42 -15.24 -5.58
CA LEU A 383 -10.54 -14.63 -6.91
C LEU A 383 -11.99 -14.30 -7.32
N LYS A 384 -12.99 -14.93 -6.69
CA LYS A 384 -14.42 -14.73 -7.00
C LYS A 384 -15.09 -13.70 -6.08
N TYR A 385 -14.32 -12.91 -5.35
CA TYR A 385 -14.79 -12.09 -4.23
C TYR A 385 -15.51 -10.78 -4.65
N THR A 386 -16.55 -10.87 -5.46
CA THR A 386 -17.49 -9.75 -5.69
C THR A 386 -18.94 -10.13 -5.40
N THR A 387 -19.21 -11.40 -5.08
CA THR A 387 -20.57 -11.95 -4.98
C THR A 387 -20.82 -12.81 -3.73
N MET A 388 -19.82 -13.03 -2.87
CA MET A 388 -19.92 -13.95 -1.72
C MET A 388 -20.13 -13.21 -0.39
N VAL A 389 -21.01 -13.74 0.46
CA VAL A 389 -21.32 -13.21 1.79
C VAL A 389 -20.28 -13.76 2.80
N PRO A 390 -19.93 -13.05 3.89
CA PRO A 390 -18.93 -13.52 4.88
C PRO A 390 -19.16 -14.94 5.44
N CYS A 391 -20.41 -15.38 5.55
CA CYS A 391 -20.77 -16.73 6.00
C CYS A 391 -20.60 -17.81 4.91
N ASP A 392 -20.42 -17.43 3.65
CA ASP A 392 -20.12 -18.37 2.56
C ASP A 392 -18.63 -18.80 2.59
N ILE A 393 -17.80 -18.11 3.39
CA ILE A 393 -16.37 -18.38 3.60
C ILE A 393 -16.15 -19.46 4.68
N LEU A 394 -17.09 -20.38 4.89
CA LEU A 394 -16.84 -21.59 5.70
C LEU A 394 -15.82 -22.55 5.05
N LEU A 395 -15.35 -22.22 3.84
CA LEU A 395 -14.38 -22.98 3.07
C LEU A 395 -12.91 -22.63 3.40
N SER A 396 -12.67 -21.93 4.50
CA SER A 396 -11.30 -21.69 5.00
C SER A 396 -10.64 -23.02 5.34
N THR A 397 -9.72 -23.47 4.48
CA THR A 397 -9.15 -24.84 4.50
C THR A 397 -7.63 -24.83 4.59
N ARG A 398 -7.00 -23.66 4.62
CA ARG A 398 -5.55 -23.50 4.63
C ARG A 398 -5.12 -22.50 5.67
N LEU A 399 -3.93 -22.68 6.20
CA LEU A 399 -3.29 -21.71 7.07
C LEU A 399 -2.75 -20.54 6.24
N VAL A 400 -2.78 -19.32 6.74
CA VAL A 400 -1.96 -18.24 6.18
C VAL A 400 -0.49 -18.65 6.29
N SER A 401 0.33 -18.29 5.30
CA SER A 401 1.79 -18.51 5.35
C SER A 401 2.37 -18.08 6.70
N ASP A 402 3.38 -18.82 7.14
CA ASP A 402 4.18 -18.56 8.34
C ASP A 402 5.03 -17.27 8.26
N THR A 403 5.28 -16.77 7.05
CA THR A 403 6.00 -15.53 6.82
C THR A 403 5.19 -14.49 6.03
N PRO A 404 5.22 -13.20 6.42
CA PRO A 404 4.75 -12.11 5.56
C PRO A 404 5.68 -11.94 4.34
N ILE A 405 5.13 -11.79 3.13
CA ILE A 405 5.90 -11.54 1.90
C ILE A 405 5.82 -10.05 1.55
N ILE A 406 6.65 -9.24 2.22
CA ILE A 406 6.56 -7.77 2.20
C ILE A 406 7.96 -7.17 2.13
N GLU A 407 8.08 -6.03 1.43
CA GLU A 407 9.32 -5.25 1.31
C GLU A 407 9.53 -4.38 2.56
N GLY A 408 10.75 -4.37 3.09
CA GLY A 408 11.13 -3.50 4.22
C GLY A 408 12.20 -4.09 5.12
N ASP A 409 12.76 -3.27 6.02
CA ASP A 409 13.67 -3.76 7.06
C ASP A 409 12.89 -4.68 8.02
N SER A 410 13.37 -5.91 8.20
CA SER A 410 12.74 -6.94 9.04
C SER A 410 12.48 -6.48 10.47
N LYS A 411 13.20 -5.46 10.96
CA LYS A 411 13.04 -4.92 12.30
C LYS A 411 11.80 -4.04 12.48
N PHE A 412 11.15 -3.67 11.38
CA PHE A 412 9.90 -2.90 11.37
C PHE A 412 8.70 -3.74 10.92
N ILE A 413 8.91 -5.04 10.72
CA ILE A 413 7.91 -6.01 10.27
C ILE A 413 7.54 -6.92 11.46
N SER A 414 6.25 -7.11 11.68
CA SER A 414 5.79 -8.20 12.53
C SER A 414 5.81 -9.50 11.73
N HIS A 415 6.61 -10.46 12.19
CA HIS A 415 6.66 -11.80 11.59
C HIS A 415 5.59 -12.74 12.13
N LYS A 416 4.82 -12.32 13.15
CA LYS A 416 3.81 -13.17 13.80
C LYS A 416 2.39 -12.68 13.60
N PHE A 417 2.17 -11.37 13.55
CA PHE A 417 0.84 -10.77 13.59
C PHE A 417 0.59 -9.77 12.47
N GLN A 418 -0.67 -9.64 12.09
CA GLN A 418 -1.18 -8.58 11.23
C GLN A 418 -2.61 -8.25 11.64
N TRP A 419 -2.94 -6.97 11.79
CA TRP A 419 -4.34 -6.56 11.87
C TRP A 419 -5.12 -6.98 10.62
N LEU A 420 -6.43 -7.20 10.81
CA LEU A 420 -7.32 -7.76 9.81
C LEU A 420 -8.25 -6.66 9.25
N PRO A 421 -7.89 -5.98 8.15
CA PRO A 421 -8.71 -4.94 7.54
C PRO A 421 -10.01 -5.49 6.94
N SER A 422 -10.95 -4.58 6.72
CA SER A 422 -12.18 -4.81 5.97
C SER A 422 -12.12 -4.18 4.58
N GLU A 423 -12.85 -4.76 3.63
CA GLU A 423 -12.96 -4.27 2.27
C GLU A 423 -14.06 -3.20 2.21
N PHE A 424 -13.68 -1.97 1.94
CA PHE A 424 -14.56 -0.85 1.67
C PHE A 424 -14.60 -0.60 0.16
N ARG A 425 -15.76 -0.23 -0.36
CA ARG A 425 -15.93 0.20 -1.75
C ARG A 425 -16.51 1.59 -1.76
N VAL A 426 -15.80 2.50 -2.41
CA VAL A 426 -16.31 3.84 -2.71
C VAL A 426 -16.94 3.77 -4.09
N GLU A 427 -18.25 3.94 -4.15
CA GLU A 427 -19.01 3.90 -5.40
C GLU A 427 -18.77 5.18 -6.23
N GLN A 428 -19.22 5.14 -7.49
CA GLN A 428 -18.99 6.26 -8.41
C GLN A 428 -19.72 7.55 -7.98
N ASP A 429 -20.82 7.43 -7.24
CA ASP A 429 -21.55 8.55 -6.65
C ASP A 429 -20.93 9.03 -5.32
N GLY A 430 -19.84 8.42 -4.87
CA GLY A 430 -19.18 8.69 -3.59
C GLY A 430 -19.86 8.04 -2.38
N SER A 431 -20.93 7.26 -2.56
CA SER A 431 -21.45 6.41 -1.48
C SER A 431 -20.45 5.32 -1.13
N VAL A 432 -20.53 4.80 0.10
CA VAL A 432 -19.59 3.80 0.61
C VAL A 432 -20.34 2.56 1.03
N THR A 433 -19.84 1.41 0.59
CA THR A 433 -20.28 0.09 1.02
C THR A 433 -19.12 -0.66 1.70
N ILE A 434 -19.46 -1.52 2.66
CA ILE A 434 -18.49 -2.37 3.36
C ILE A 434 -18.77 -3.80 2.90
N ASN A 435 -17.86 -4.35 2.10
CA ASN A 435 -18.02 -5.60 1.35
C ASN A 435 -17.53 -6.84 2.11
N SER A 436 -16.97 -6.65 3.30
CA SER A 436 -16.61 -7.74 4.21
C SER A 436 -16.91 -7.33 5.66
N TYR A 437 -16.82 -8.26 6.61
CA TYR A 437 -17.09 -7.92 8.00
C TYR A 437 -15.99 -7.00 8.57
N ILE A 438 -16.33 -6.12 9.50
CA ILE A 438 -15.42 -5.39 10.39
C ILE A 438 -14.95 -6.35 11.47
N ASN A 439 -13.62 -6.49 11.59
CA ASN A 439 -13.04 -7.37 12.60
C ASN A 439 -13.59 -7.02 13.99
N ASN A 440 -13.95 -8.05 14.75
CA ASN A 440 -14.56 -7.93 16.08
C ASN A 440 -15.94 -7.22 16.13
N LEU A 441 -16.61 -6.99 14.99
CA LEU A 441 -17.98 -6.45 14.95
C LEU A 441 -18.90 -7.34 14.12
N ASN A 442 -19.87 -8.01 14.75
CA ASN A 442 -20.74 -8.96 14.04
C ASN A 442 -21.64 -8.24 13.00
N PRO A 443 -21.58 -8.64 11.70
CA PRO A 443 -22.32 -7.96 10.63
C PRO A 443 -23.83 -8.19 10.64
N ILE A 444 -24.31 -9.25 11.31
CA ILE A 444 -25.73 -9.57 11.44
C ILE A 444 -26.34 -8.79 12.60
N TRP A 445 -25.69 -8.82 13.77
CA TRP A 445 -26.20 -8.19 14.99
C TRP A 445 -26.09 -6.66 14.92
N HIS A 446 -25.02 -6.13 14.32
CA HIS A 446 -24.73 -4.70 14.27
C HIS A 446 -24.91 -4.13 12.85
N ARG A 447 -25.89 -4.64 12.08
CA ARG A 447 -26.13 -4.22 10.69
C ARG A 447 -26.28 -2.71 10.53
N ASP A 448 -26.91 -2.06 11.50
CA ASP A 448 -27.11 -0.60 11.48
C ASP A 448 -25.83 0.17 11.81
N MET A 449 -24.97 -0.35 12.67
CA MET A 449 -23.62 0.18 12.91
C MET A 449 -22.78 0.15 11.63
N TYR A 450 -22.83 -0.92 10.84
CA TYR A 450 -22.12 -0.98 9.55
C TYR A 450 -22.58 0.11 8.58
N LYS A 451 -23.89 0.32 8.46
CA LYS A 451 -24.44 1.42 7.64
C LYS A 451 -23.99 2.79 8.16
N CYS A 452 -23.92 2.95 9.48
CA CYS A 452 -23.46 4.18 10.13
C CYS A 452 -21.97 4.43 9.85
N ILE A 453 -21.11 3.44 10.09
CA ILE A 453 -19.67 3.50 9.80
C ILE A 453 -19.42 3.81 8.33
N ALA A 454 -20.15 3.18 7.40
CA ALA A 454 -20.04 3.46 5.98
C ALA A 454 -20.38 4.93 5.64
N LYS A 455 -21.44 5.48 6.24
CA LYS A 455 -21.82 6.89 6.08
C LYS A 455 -20.81 7.85 6.71
N ILE A 456 -20.21 7.51 7.83
CA ILE A 456 -19.13 8.32 8.43
C ILE A 456 -17.90 8.26 7.53
N PHE A 457 -17.49 7.07 7.07
CA PHE A 457 -16.36 6.91 6.18
C PHE A 457 -16.55 7.67 4.87
N LYS A 458 -17.78 7.76 4.34
CA LYS A 458 -18.12 8.65 3.22
C LYS A 458 -17.64 10.09 3.46
N CYS A 459 -17.88 10.67 4.63
CA CYS A 459 -17.39 12.00 4.96
C CYS A 459 -15.86 12.10 4.99
N PHE A 460 -15.17 11.00 5.36
CA PHE A 460 -13.72 10.92 5.35
C PHE A 460 -13.12 10.73 3.94
N VAL A 461 -13.89 10.27 2.94
CA VAL A 461 -13.40 10.06 1.57
C VAL A 461 -12.74 11.33 1.03
N SER A 462 -13.45 12.46 1.07
CA SER A 462 -12.92 13.74 0.59
C SER A 462 -11.74 14.25 1.42
N MET A 463 -11.68 13.91 2.71
CA MET A 463 -10.53 14.26 3.56
C MET A 463 -9.29 13.45 3.13
N PHE A 464 -9.44 12.14 2.92
CA PHE A 464 -8.35 11.29 2.42
C PHE A 464 -7.91 11.69 1.01
N GLU A 465 -8.82 12.07 0.12
CA GLU A 465 -8.48 12.61 -1.21
C GLU A 465 -7.63 13.89 -1.10
N SER A 466 -8.00 14.84 -0.23
CA SER A 466 -7.22 16.04 0.05
C SER A 466 -5.82 15.73 0.60
N LEU A 467 -5.75 14.76 1.52
CA LEU A 467 -4.50 14.29 2.08
C LEU A 467 -3.61 13.63 1.01
N PHE A 468 -4.14 12.67 0.26
CA PHE A 468 -3.40 11.93 -0.77
C PHE A 468 -2.88 12.83 -1.87
N ARG A 469 -3.67 13.84 -2.29
CA ARG A 469 -3.21 14.87 -3.23
C ARG A 469 -1.96 15.60 -2.74
N THR A 470 -1.75 15.73 -1.44
CA THR A 470 -0.59 16.46 -0.88
C THR A 470 0.54 15.55 -0.39
N MET A 471 0.38 14.23 -0.50
CA MET A 471 1.42 13.27 -0.13
C MET A 471 2.48 13.08 -1.22
N ASP A 472 2.13 13.22 -2.50
CA ASP A 472 3.04 13.03 -3.64
C ASP A 472 2.72 13.99 -4.82
N PRO A 473 3.61 14.95 -5.15
CA PRO A 473 4.84 15.27 -4.43
C PRO A 473 4.51 15.80 -3.02
N MET A 474 5.36 15.44 -2.05
CA MET A 474 5.11 15.78 -0.65
C MET A 474 5.09 17.28 -0.42
N PHE A 475 3.92 17.79 -0.02
CA PHE A 475 3.73 19.19 0.24
C PHE A 475 4.35 19.62 1.58
N LYS A 476 5.05 20.75 1.56
CA LYS A 476 5.60 21.43 2.74
C LYS A 476 5.14 22.88 2.76
N TYR A 477 4.81 23.40 3.93
CA TYR A 477 4.50 24.82 4.11
C TYR A 477 5.66 25.70 3.67
N ILE A 478 6.89 25.30 3.96
CA ILE A 478 8.06 26.00 3.47
C ILE A 478 9.21 25.02 3.25
N ASP A 479 9.90 25.17 2.13
CA ASP A 479 11.16 24.47 1.84
C ASP A 479 12.14 25.52 1.32
N LEU A 480 12.96 26.05 2.21
CA LEU A 480 14.09 26.87 1.82
C LEU A 480 15.09 25.91 1.18
N ARG A 481 15.03 25.77 -0.16
CA ARG A 481 15.89 24.92 -1.01
C ARG A 481 17.40 25.26 -0.94
N ASN A 482 17.87 25.85 0.15
CA ASN A 482 19.22 26.29 0.41
C ASN A 482 20.02 25.20 1.13
N GLY A 483 20.30 24.12 0.41
CA GLY A 483 21.42 23.26 0.77
C GLY A 483 22.71 24.03 0.48
N ILE A 484 23.25 24.74 1.47
CA ILE A 484 24.69 25.08 1.58
C ILE A 484 25.29 25.86 0.37
N ASN A 485 24.53 26.27 -0.64
CA ASN A 485 25.01 26.92 -1.87
C ASN A 485 25.73 28.26 -1.64
N GLY A 486 25.64 28.82 -0.42
CA GLY A 486 26.42 29.98 0.02
C GLY A 486 27.52 29.68 1.06
N TYR A 487 27.67 28.43 1.50
CA TYR A 487 28.69 28.02 2.47
C TYR A 487 29.82 27.29 1.74
N GLU A 488 30.89 28.03 1.47
CA GLU A 488 32.15 27.45 1.01
C GLU A 488 32.77 26.60 2.11
N SER A 489 33.00 25.31 1.83
CA SER A 489 33.72 24.41 2.73
C SER A 489 35.15 24.90 2.96
N PRO A 490 35.74 24.71 4.16
CA PRO A 490 37.16 25.04 4.37
C PRO A 490 38.00 24.24 3.38
N SER A 491 38.86 24.90 2.61
CA SER A 491 39.84 24.19 1.77
C SER A 491 40.75 23.39 2.69
N GLN A 492 40.64 22.05 2.66
CA GLN A 492 41.69 21.20 3.18
C GLN A 492 42.91 21.40 2.29
N SER A 493 43.90 22.13 2.80
CA SER A 493 45.23 22.13 2.21
C SER A 493 45.98 20.93 2.79
N ASP A 494 46.23 19.92 1.97
CA ASP A 494 47.01 18.72 2.29
C ASP A 494 48.54 18.96 2.38
N TYR A 495 48.97 20.19 2.67
CA TYR A 495 50.39 20.49 2.84
C TYR A 495 50.68 20.88 4.29
N GLY A 496 51.38 19.98 4.97
CA GLY A 496 51.70 20.07 6.38
C GLY A 496 52.54 21.30 6.77
N GLY A 497 52.42 21.64 8.04
CA GLY A 497 53.41 22.43 8.77
C GLY A 497 53.06 23.89 8.98
N MET A 498 52.01 24.21 9.74
CA MET A 498 52.01 25.38 10.62
C MET A 498 50.89 25.30 11.66
N GLU A 499 51.20 25.72 12.89
CA GLU A 499 50.31 25.71 14.06
C GLU A 499 48.94 26.35 13.78
N SER A 500 47.90 25.64 14.18
CA SER A 500 46.49 25.97 13.98
C SER A 500 45.97 26.90 15.07
N ASP A 501 46.27 28.20 15.01
CA ASP A 501 45.80 29.17 16.02
C ASP A 501 44.94 30.34 15.48
N THR A 502 44.50 30.28 14.22
CA THR A 502 43.46 31.19 13.72
C THR A 502 42.38 30.42 12.96
N ARG A 503 41.38 29.90 13.70
CA ARG A 503 40.08 29.56 13.10
C ARG A 503 39.47 30.86 12.58
N VAL A 504 39.56 31.12 11.29
CA VAL A 504 38.82 32.19 10.62
C VAL A 504 37.33 31.92 10.83
N ILE A 505 36.69 32.67 11.73
CA ILE A 505 35.24 32.62 11.95
C ILE A 505 34.60 33.27 10.72
N ARG A 506 34.25 32.45 9.71
CA ARG A 506 33.38 32.90 8.63
C ARG A 506 31.95 33.07 9.18
N PRO A 507 31.21 34.12 8.80
CA PRO A 507 29.83 34.30 9.26
C PRO A 507 28.97 33.12 8.80
N VAL A 508 28.19 32.57 9.74
CA VAL A 508 27.19 31.53 9.46
C VAL A 508 26.10 32.16 8.60
N TYR A 509 25.93 31.68 7.37
CA TYR A 509 24.82 32.09 6.51
C TYR A 509 23.52 31.47 7.03
N VAL A 510 22.69 32.28 7.68
CA VAL A 510 21.34 31.89 8.10
C VAL A 510 20.39 32.14 6.93
N PRO A 511 19.63 31.12 6.47
CA PRO A 511 18.66 31.29 5.40
C PRO A 511 17.62 32.36 5.73
N ILE A 512 17.22 33.13 4.72
CA ILE A 512 16.19 34.17 4.83
C ILE A 512 14.90 33.63 4.21
N LEU A 513 13.75 33.97 4.80
CA LEU A 513 12.45 33.70 4.21
C LEU A 513 12.30 34.43 2.87
N PRO A 514 11.65 33.82 1.86
CA PRO A 514 11.38 34.50 0.60
C PRO A 514 10.45 35.70 0.84
N GLU A 515 10.53 36.70 -0.05
CA GLU A 515 9.64 37.87 0.02
C GLU A 515 8.20 37.53 -0.37
N HIS A 516 8.02 36.52 -1.24
CA HIS A 516 6.73 36.06 -1.73
C HIS A 516 6.58 34.55 -1.63
N PHE A 517 5.34 34.09 -1.48
CA PHE A 517 5.03 32.66 -1.44
C PHE A 517 4.96 32.08 -2.87
N GLU A 518 5.86 31.14 -3.18
CA GLU A 518 5.81 30.37 -4.43
C GLU A 518 5.13 29.02 -4.20
N SER A 519 3.97 28.85 -4.83
CA SER A 519 3.18 27.62 -4.76
C SER A 519 3.76 26.52 -5.67
N ASN A 520 3.94 25.32 -5.13
CA ASN A 520 4.15 24.10 -5.92
C ASN A 520 2.86 23.27 -6.06
N TYR A 521 1.72 23.76 -5.58
CA TYR A 521 0.46 23.01 -5.51
C TYR A 521 -0.13 22.65 -6.87
N GLU A 522 0.14 23.43 -7.91
CA GLU A 522 -0.35 23.18 -9.28
C GLU A 522 0.20 21.87 -9.87
N SER A 523 1.28 21.32 -9.29
CA SER A 523 1.91 20.09 -9.75
C SER A 523 1.23 18.80 -9.24
N ALA A 524 0.33 18.89 -8.26
CA ALA A 524 -0.29 17.71 -7.65
C ALA A 524 -1.59 17.29 -8.37
N GLU A 525 -1.61 16.08 -8.92
CA GLU A 525 -2.80 15.54 -9.58
C GLU A 525 -3.92 15.24 -8.55
N PRO A 526 -5.19 15.58 -8.87
CA PRO A 526 -6.31 15.19 -8.02
C PRO A 526 -6.41 13.68 -7.83
N VAL A 527 -6.38 13.24 -6.58
CA VAL A 527 -6.62 11.83 -6.23
C VAL A 527 -8.11 11.64 -5.99
N SER A 528 -8.74 10.77 -6.79
CA SER A 528 -10.13 10.35 -6.58
C SER A 528 -10.17 8.91 -6.08
N LEU A 529 -10.87 8.66 -4.97
CA LEU A 529 -11.14 7.34 -4.42
C LEU A 529 -12.44 6.73 -4.97
N ARG A 530 -13.26 7.50 -5.69
CA ARG A 530 -14.51 7.00 -6.32
C ARG A 530 -14.23 5.87 -7.30
N GLY A 531 -15.07 4.84 -7.25
CA GLY A 531 -14.94 3.64 -8.08
C GLY A 531 -13.85 2.67 -7.61
N ARG A 532 -13.30 2.84 -6.40
CA ARG A 532 -12.17 2.05 -5.91
C ARG A 532 -12.52 1.21 -4.68
N ASN A 533 -11.80 0.11 -4.54
CA ASN A 533 -11.81 -0.71 -3.33
C ASN A 533 -10.66 -0.27 -2.42
N LEU A 534 -10.89 -0.27 -1.11
CA LEU A 534 -9.94 0.11 -0.08
C LEU A 534 -9.94 -0.92 1.04
N GLN A 535 -8.80 -1.11 1.68
CA GLN A 535 -8.70 -1.89 2.92
C GLN A 535 -8.61 -0.94 4.10
N VAL A 536 -9.57 -1.05 5.01
CA VAL A 536 -9.71 -0.15 6.16
C VAL A 536 -9.83 -0.97 7.44
N ILE A 537 -8.98 -0.66 8.42
CA ILE A 537 -9.07 -1.21 9.77
C ILE A 537 -9.87 -0.21 10.60
N VAL A 538 -10.92 -0.69 11.26
CA VAL A 538 -11.80 0.14 12.08
C VAL A 538 -11.53 -0.14 13.55
N LYS A 539 -11.36 0.91 14.34
CA LYS A 539 -11.23 0.82 15.80
C LYS A 539 -12.21 1.80 16.45
N LEU A 540 -12.84 1.39 17.54
CA LEU A 540 -13.75 2.21 18.32
C LEU A 540 -13.31 2.17 19.78
N THR A 541 -12.90 3.33 20.30
CA THR A 541 -12.27 3.47 21.62
C THR A 541 -13.10 4.39 22.49
N ASN A 542 -13.37 3.99 23.72
CA ASN A 542 -13.96 4.83 24.77
C ASN A 542 -12.97 4.94 25.94
N ILE A 543 -12.56 6.16 26.27
CA ILE A 543 -11.73 6.47 27.42
C ILE A 543 -12.62 7.14 28.47
N GLN A 544 -12.71 6.53 29.66
CA GLN A 544 -13.56 7.01 30.76
C GLN A 544 -12.72 7.45 31.95
N LEU A 545 -12.88 8.70 32.36
CA LEU A 545 -12.26 9.27 33.56
C LEU A 545 -13.32 9.37 34.65
N THR A 546 -12.91 9.08 35.88
CA THR A 546 -13.76 9.18 37.07
C THR A 546 -13.08 10.05 38.11
N PRO A 547 -13.81 10.59 39.11
CA PRO A 547 -13.18 11.32 40.20
C PRO A 547 -12.08 10.52 40.95
N SER A 548 -12.15 9.18 40.93
CA SER A 548 -11.11 8.30 41.51
C SER A 548 -9.93 8.01 40.57
N LYS A 549 -10.10 8.20 39.26
CA LYS A 549 -9.06 8.09 38.23
C LYS A 549 -9.19 9.28 37.26
N PRO A 550 -8.81 10.49 37.69
CA PRO A 550 -9.21 11.74 37.02
C PRO A 550 -8.31 12.14 35.85
N LYS A 551 -7.28 11.35 35.53
CA LYS A 551 -6.26 11.69 34.54
C LYS A 551 -5.93 10.50 33.64
N TYR A 552 -5.88 10.74 32.33
CA TYR A 552 -5.30 9.87 31.33
C TYR A 552 -3.85 10.32 31.07
N ASP A 553 -2.91 9.40 31.23
CA ASP A 553 -1.48 9.70 31.07
C ASP A 553 -1.07 9.82 29.61
N GLU A 554 0.03 10.54 29.35
CA GLU A 554 0.55 10.67 27.99
C GLU A 554 0.97 9.32 27.39
N GLY A 555 0.74 9.18 26.09
CA GLY A 555 1.18 8.01 25.34
C GLY A 555 2.68 8.02 25.03
N ASN A 556 3.18 6.94 24.45
CA ASN A 556 4.52 6.91 23.88
C ASN A 556 4.50 7.42 22.43
N TRP A 557 5.62 7.96 21.96
CA TRP A 557 5.83 8.24 20.54
C TRP A 557 5.71 6.95 19.72
N HIS A 558 4.75 6.90 18.81
CA HIS A 558 4.45 5.73 18.01
C HIS A 558 3.88 6.07 16.62
N ILE A 559 3.80 5.03 15.81
CA ILE A 559 3.25 4.99 14.45
C ILE A 559 2.17 3.91 14.46
N GLU A 560 1.19 4.02 13.55
CA GLU A 560 0.15 3.01 13.43
C GLU A 560 0.64 1.78 12.67
N GLY A 561 0.78 0.69 13.42
CA GLY A 561 1.09 -0.63 12.88
C GLY A 561 2.51 -0.79 12.33
N PRO A 562 2.97 -2.04 12.15
CA PRO A 562 4.21 -2.38 11.46
C PRO A 562 4.07 -2.28 9.92
N ILE A 563 5.19 -2.36 9.20
CA ILE A 563 5.24 -2.28 7.72
C ILE A 563 4.31 -3.31 7.06
N ASN A 564 4.17 -4.50 7.66
CA ASN A 564 3.34 -5.56 7.09
C ASN A 564 1.83 -5.26 7.06
N GLU A 565 1.38 -4.23 7.77
CA GLU A 565 0.00 -3.75 7.72
C GLU A 565 -0.21 -2.66 6.67
N SER A 566 0.89 -2.13 6.11
CA SER A 566 0.89 -1.15 5.00
C SER A 566 -0.03 0.05 5.20
N ILE A 567 -0.20 0.51 6.45
CA ILE A 567 -1.03 1.66 6.80
C ILE A 567 -0.36 2.95 6.30
N VAL A 568 -1.09 3.72 5.48
CA VAL A 568 -0.61 4.98 4.86
C VAL A 568 -1.23 6.23 5.48
N ALA A 569 -2.45 6.12 6.02
CA ALA A 569 -3.17 7.24 6.59
C ALA A 569 -4.09 6.81 7.72
N THR A 570 -4.31 7.73 8.66
CA THR A 570 -5.20 7.56 9.79
C THR A 570 -6.25 8.65 9.78
N GLY A 571 -7.51 8.26 9.95
CA GLY A 571 -8.64 9.15 10.17
C GLY A 571 -9.20 8.98 11.58
N LEU A 572 -9.39 10.07 12.31
CA LEU A 572 -9.97 10.08 13.66
C LEU A 572 -11.23 10.92 13.69
N TYR A 573 -12.27 10.42 14.34
CA TYR A 573 -13.48 11.16 14.68
C TYR A 573 -13.67 11.16 16.19
N TYR A 574 -13.46 12.32 16.82
CA TYR A 574 -13.72 12.57 18.24
C TYR A 574 -15.20 12.90 18.42
N TYR A 575 -16.03 11.86 18.46
CA TYR A 575 -17.47 12.02 18.29
C TYR A 575 -18.21 12.41 19.57
N ASP A 576 -17.64 12.10 20.73
CA ASP A 576 -18.25 12.39 22.03
C ASP A 576 -17.13 12.64 23.06
N VAL A 577 -16.88 13.91 23.35
CA VAL A 577 -15.85 14.39 24.29
C VAL A 577 -16.53 15.30 25.31
N GLU A 578 -16.58 14.86 26.56
CA GLU A 578 -17.31 15.54 27.63
C GLU A 578 -16.52 15.57 28.93
N ASN A 579 -16.59 16.70 29.63
CA ASN A 579 -16.01 16.94 30.95
C ASN A 579 -14.51 16.56 31.08
N ILE A 580 -13.73 16.80 30.03
CA ILE A 580 -12.28 16.65 30.05
C ILE A 580 -11.59 17.87 29.42
N THR A 581 -10.34 18.11 29.77
CA THR A 581 -9.47 19.03 29.04
C THR A 581 -9.30 18.55 27.59
N THR A 582 -9.25 19.47 26.62
CA THR A 582 -9.15 19.15 25.19
C THR A 582 -7.99 18.19 24.88
N PRO A 583 -8.27 16.98 24.34
CA PRO A 583 -7.24 16.05 23.89
C PRO A 583 -6.35 16.65 22.81
N LYS A 584 -5.07 16.25 22.77
CA LYS A 584 -4.09 16.76 21.81
C LYS A 584 -3.18 15.65 21.29
N LEU A 585 -2.73 15.81 20.04
CA LEU A 585 -1.74 14.96 19.39
C LEU A 585 -0.50 15.77 19.02
N ASP A 586 0.65 15.36 19.54
CA ASP A 586 1.96 15.84 19.08
C ASP A 586 2.40 15.07 17.85
N TYR A 587 3.17 15.72 16.97
CA TYR A 587 3.76 15.12 15.79
C TYR A 587 5.25 15.42 15.71
N ARG A 588 6.02 14.44 15.23
CA ARG A 588 7.43 14.59 14.87
C ARG A 588 7.79 13.78 13.63
N GLU A 589 8.83 14.22 12.93
CA GLU A 589 9.35 13.58 11.73
C GLU A 589 10.80 13.13 11.96
N ALA A 590 11.18 11.98 11.39
CA ALA A 590 12.57 11.53 11.34
C ALA A 590 13.31 12.28 10.22
N VAL A 591 14.51 12.78 10.51
CA VAL A 591 15.28 13.59 9.56
C VAL A 591 16.55 12.90 9.09
N ASP A 592 16.90 13.07 7.82
CA ASP A 592 18.05 12.43 7.20
C ASP A 592 19.38 13.05 7.70
N ARG A 593 20.47 12.30 7.49
CA ARG A 593 21.82 12.80 7.65
C ARG A 593 22.11 13.86 6.59
N PHE A 594 22.85 14.87 6.99
CA PHE A 594 23.51 15.77 6.05
C PHE A 594 24.77 15.10 5.50
N TYR A 595 24.86 14.93 4.18
CA TYR A 595 26.05 14.38 3.51
C TYR A 595 27.23 15.36 3.46
N GLN A 596 27.03 16.63 3.84
CA GLN A 596 28.01 17.70 3.63
C GLN A 596 28.67 18.13 4.94
N VAL A 597 29.98 18.37 4.88
CA VAL A 597 30.83 18.79 6.00
C VAL A 597 30.58 20.28 6.29
N ALA A 598 29.51 20.59 7.02
CA ALA A 598 29.33 21.92 7.63
C ALA A 598 29.92 21.94 9.05
N SER A 599 30.34 23.12 9.52
CA SER A 599 30.89 23.28 10.87
C SER A 599 29.84 23.03 11.96
N ASP A 600 30.25 22.57 13.14
CA ASP A 600 29.36 22.39 14.30
C ASP A 600 28.57 23.67 14.65
N MET A 601 29.13 24.85 14.39
CA MET A 601 28.45 26.14 14.55
C MET A 601 27.29 26.31 13.57
N TYR A 602 27.47 25.96 12.29
CA TYR A 602 26.41 26.02 11.28
C TYR A 602 25.24 25.11 11.66
N TRP A 603 25.51 23.88 12.12
CA TRP A 603 24.48 22.94 12.57
C TRP A 603 23.64 23.48 13.73
N LYS A 604 24.31 24.07 14.72
CA LYS A 604 23.65 24.65 15.89
C LYS A 604 22.82 25.87 15.52
N ASP A 605 23.41 26.82 14.80
CA ASP A 605 22.81 28.13 14.59
C ASP A 605 21.75 28.12 13.46
N VAL A 606 21.86 27.21 12.49
CA VAL A 606 20.90 27.11 11.36
C VAL A 606 19.86 26.04 11.60
N TYR A 607 20.20 24.89 12.20
CA TYR A 607 19.27 23.76 12.36
C TYR A 607 18.90 23.45 13.82
N GLY A 608 19.53 24.11 14.80
CA GLY A 608 19.32 23.81 16.22
C GLY A 608 19.98 22.50 16.68
N ILE A 609 20.86 21.91 15.87
CA ILE A 609 21.54 20.65 16.16
C ILE A 609 22.79 20.97 16.96
N ILE A 610 22.70 20.76 18.28
CA ILE A 610 23.69 21.25 19.25
C ILE A 610 25.01 20.49 19.14
N ASN A 611 24.94 19.19 18.87
CA ASN A 611 26.10 18.31 18.80
C ASN A 611 25.75 17.00 18.07
N ARG A 612 26.74 16.13 17.89
CA ARG A 612 26.56 14.82 17.25
C ARG A 612 25.67 13.86 18.05
N GLU A 613 25.40 14.14 19.33
CA GLU A 613 24.48 13.37 20.19
C GLU A 613 23.02 13.81 20.03
N SER A 614 22.75 14.86 19.25
CA SER A 614 21.39 15.29 18.96
C SER A 614 20.64 14.20 18.18
N ARG A 615 19.37 13.99 18.53
CA ARG A 615 18.52 12.97 17.91
C ARG A 615 18.09 13.41 16.51
N ARG A 616 18.00 12.45 15.59
CA ARG A 616 17.55 12.66 14.19
C ARG A 616 16.03 12.74 14.06
N ASN A 617 15.39 13.61 14.84
CA ASN A 617 13.99 13.94 14.67
C ASN A 617 13.72 15.43 14.91
N GLN A 618 12.63 15.93 14.34
CA GLN A 618 12.14 17.29 14.57
C GLN A 618 10.66 17.24 14.95
N TYR A 619 10.32 17.94 16.02
CA TYR A 619 8.92 18.18 16.40
C TYR A 619 8.28 19.09 15.36
N ILE A 620 7.18 18.66 14.74
CA ILE A 620 6.56 19.38 13.62
C ILE A 620 5.25 20.08 14.01
N GLY A 621 4.67 19.80 15.17
CA GLY A 621 3.53 20.55 15.68
C GLY A 621 2.57 19.75 16.54
N LEU A 622 1.49 20.42 16.94
CA LEU A 622 0.43 19.94 17.82
C LEU A 622 -0.92 20.10 17.11
N LEU A 623 -1.83 19.16 17.31
CA LEU A 623 -3.21 19.26 16.85
C LEU A 623 -4.17 19.01 18.02
N GLU A 624 -5.09 19.96 18.24
CA GLU A 624 -6.14 19.85 19.25
C GLU A 624 -7.37 19.11 18.71
N LEU A 625 -8.03 18.32 19.56
CA LEU A 625 -9.09 17.38 19.16
C LEU A 625 -10.35 17.62 20.01
N PRO A 626 -11.05 18.75 19.81
CA PRO A 626 -12.30 19.02 20.49
C PRO A 626 -13.43 18.08 20.02
N ASN A 627 -14.54 18.09 20.75
CA ASN A 627 -15.74 17.36 20.39
C ASN A 627 -16.20 17.69 18.96
N GLY A 628 -16.57 16.66 18.19
CA GLY A 628 -17.07 16.79 16.82
C GLY A 628 -15.99 16.93 15.74
N ARG A 629 -14.71 16.99 16.09
CA ARG A 629 -13.61 17.12 15.11
C ARG A 629 -13.31 15.79 14.43
N CYS A 630 -13.27 15.83 13.10
CA CYS A 630 -12.64 14.81 12.26
C CYS A 630 -11.23 15.30 11.86
N VAL A 631 -10.26 14.39 11.82
CA VAL A 631 -8.90 14.67 11.33
C VAL A 631 -8.37 13.51 10.50
N VAL A 632 -7.63 13.81 9.45
CA VAL A 632 -6.80 12.83 8.73
C VAL A 632 -5.34 13.27 8.68
N TYR A 633 -4.43 12.31 8.76
CA TYR A 633 -2.98 12.54 8.69
C TYR A 633 -2.24 11.29 8.15
N PRO A 634 -1.02 11.44 7.59
CA PRO A 634 -0.24 10.30 7.09
C PRO A 634 0.35 9.50 8.24
N ASN A 635 0.49 8.19 8.06
CA ASN A 635 1.18 7.33 9.04
C ASN A 635 2.70 7.54 9.08
N ARG A 636 3.23 8.37 8.19
CA ARG A 636 4.62 8.80 8.11
C ARG A 636 5.09 9.55 9.37
N TYR A 637 4.21 10.37 9.94
CA TYR A 637 4.56 11.17 11.11
C TYR A 637 4.37 10.35 12.37
N GLN A 638 5.42 10.30 13.18
CA GLN A 638 5.31 9.72 14.49
C GLN A 638 4.52 10.68 15.37
N HIS A 639 3.52 10.17 16.06
CA HIS A 639 2.65 10.98 16.89
C HIS A 639 2.61 10.46 18.32
N LYS A 640 2.11 11.32 19.21
CA LYS A 640 1.97 11.03 20.63
C LYS A 640 0.70 11.67 21.18
N GLU A 641 -0.14 10.87 21.81
CA GLU A 641 -1.29 11.36 22.58
C GLU A 641 -0.81 12.08 23.84
N GLN A 642 -1.27 13.31 24.05
CA GLN A 642 -1.01 14.08 25.25
C GLN A 642 -1.95 13.68 26.39
N SER A 643 -1.48 13.85 27.63
CA SER A 643 -2.31 13.62 28.81
C SER A 643 -3.49 14.59 28.85
N PHE A 644 -4.64 14.13 29.33
CA PHE A 644 -5.80 14.98 29.62
C PHE A 644 -6.46 14.54 30.93
N GLU A 645 -7.20 15.44 31.55
CA GLU A 645 -7.82 15.24 32.87
C GLU A 645 -9.24 15.79 32.91
N LEU A 646 -9.98 15.47 33.97
CA LEU A 646 -11.34 15.97 34.19
C LEU A 646 -11.36 17.51 34.27
N ALA A 647 -12.27 18.13 33.52
CA ALA A 647 -12.47 19.58 33.58
C ALA A 647 -13.17 19.99 34.89
N ASP A 648 -14.22 19.26 35.27
CA ASP A 648 -14.81 19.25 36.62
C ASP A 648 -14.40 17.94 37.33
N PRO A 649 -13.48 17.98 38.31
CA PRO A 649 -13.01 16.80 39.04
C PRO A 649 -14.10 16.06 39.84
N THR A 650 -15.28 16.65 40.01
CA THR A 650 -16.38 16.05 40.79
C THR A 650 -17.30 15.16 39.96
N GLN A 651 -17.27 15.32 38.63
CA GLN A 651 -18.10 14.56 37.69
C GLN A 651 -17.24 13.61 36.84
N PRO A 652 -17.78 12.48 36.36
CA PRO A 652 -17.10 11.67 35.36
C PRO A 652 -16.98 12.43 34.04
N GLY A 653 -16.05 12.01 33.20
CA GLY A 653 -15.83 12.55 31.86
C GLY A 653 -15.34 11.47 30.92
N HIS A 654 -15.44 11.71 29.60
CA HIS A 654 -15.08 10.70 28.62
C HIS A 654 -14.56 11.30 27.31
N CYS A 655 -13.84 10.46 26.57
CA CYS A 655 -13.41 10.70 25.21
C CYS A 655 -13.70 9.46 24.38
N LYS A 656 -14.62 9.57 23.42
CA LYS A 656 -14.97 8.49 22.51
C LYS A 656 -14.51 8.78 21.08
N ILE A 657 -13.80 7.83 20.49
CA ILE A 657 -13.07 7.98 19.23
C ILE A 657 -13.39 6.84 18.28
N LEU A 658 -13.80 7.15 17.06
CA LEU A 658 -13.85 6.23 15.94
C LEU A 658 -12.62 6.48 15.05
N THR A 659 -11.86 5.42 14.78
CA THR A 659 -10.60 5.48 14.03
C THR A 659 -10.67 4.61 12.78
N PHE A 660 -10.16 5.14 11.68
CA PHE A 660 -9.94 4.46 10.42
C PHE A 660 -8.45 4.42 10.10
N PHE A 661 -7.87 3.23 9.97
CA PHE A 661 -6.53 3.08 9.42
C PHE A 661 -6.65 2.59 7.98
N VAL A 662 -6.20 3.40 7.04
CA VAL A 662 -6.27 3.10 5.61
C VAL A 662 -4.97 2.43 5.18
N VAL A 663 -5.09 1.20 4.66
CA VAL A 663 -4.00 0.46 4.04
C VAL A 663 -3.71 1.07 2.66
N ASN A 664 -2.44 1.04 2.24
CA ASN A 664 -2.01 1.55 0.93
C ASN A 664 -2.92 1.01 -0.19
N PRO A 665 -3.67 1.87 -0.90
CA PRO A 665 -4.63 1.42 -1.91
C PRO A 665 -4.00 0.61 -3.05
N ALA A 666 -2.73 0.83 -3.37
CA ALA A 666 -2.00 0.08 -4.39
C ALA A 666 -1.54 -1.32 -3.93
N CYS A 667 -1.71 -1.65 -2.64
CA CYS A 667 -1.39 -2.94 -2.08
C CYS A 667 -2.66 -3.62 -1.52
N ARG A 668 -2.61 -4.94 -1.36
CA ARG A 668 -3.68 -5.70 -0.72
C ARG A 668 -3.07 -6.74 0.22
N ILE A 669 -3.46 -6.69 1.49
CA ILE A 669 -3.04 -7.61 2.56
C ILE A 669 -4.18 -8.54 2.97
N VAL A 670 -3.90 -9.52 3.83
CA VAL A 670 -4.92 -10.47 4.33
C VAL A 670 -6.01 -9.68 5.06
N SER A 671 -7.27 -9.91 4.69
CA SER A 671 -8.43 -9.14 5.16
C SER A 671 -9.57 -10.07 5.54
N THR A 672 -10.63 -9.50 6.11
CA THR A 672 -11.87 -10.22 6.47
C THR A 672 -12.62 -10.79 5.26
N ALA A 673 -12.25 -10.41 4.04
CA ALA A 673 -12.72 -11.08 2.81
C ALA A 673 -12.07 -12.46 2.58
N HIS A 674 -10.95 -12.71 3.24
CA HIS A 674 -10.17 -13.93 3.05
C HIS A 674 -10.26 -14.85 4.26
N VAL A 675 -10.40 -14.28 5.45
CA VAL A 675 -10.46 -14.98 6.74
C VAL A 675 -11.92 -15.03 7.19
N ALA A 676 -12.47 -16.23 7.38
CA ALA A 676 -13.81 -16.40 7.95
C ALA A 676 -13.89 -15.85 9.39
N PRO A 677 -15.09 -15.52 9.89
CA PRO A 677 -15.26 -15.14 11.29
C PRO A 677 -14.57 -16.12 12.27
N GLN A 678 -13.70 -15.62 13.12
CA GLN A 678 -12.97 -16.47 14.08
C GLN A 678 -13.72 -16.60 15.42
N GLN A 679 -14.75 -15.79 15.64
CA GLN A 679 -15.52 -15.69 16.88
C GLN A 679 -16.52 -16.85 17.01
N PRO A 680 -16.42 -17.73 18.03
CA PRO A 680 -17.32 -18.87 18.18
C PRO A 680 -18.80 -18.46 18.24
N GLN A 681 -19.09 -17.39 18.99
CA GLN A 681 -20.47 -16.93 19.20
C GLN A 681 -21.15 -16.41 17.93
N TRP A 682 -20.41 -16.08 16.87
CA TRP A 682 -21.00 -15.65 15.60
C TRP A 682 -21.64 -16.82 14.84
N TYR A 683 -21.29 -18.06 15.17
CA TYR A 683 -21.85 -19.26 14.56
C TYR A 683 -23.19 -19.67 15.17
N ASN A 684 -23.55 -19.14 16.34
CA ASN A 684 -24.78 -19.50 17.04
C ASN A 684 -26.03 -19.26 16.19
N SER A 685 -26.09 -18.15 15.44
CA SER A 685 -27.21 -17.87 14.53
C SER A 685 -27.32 -18.84 13.35
N SER A 686 -26.22 -19.50 12.98
CA SER A 686 -26.21 -20.55 11.96
C SER A 686 -26.59 -21.89 12.57
N LEU A 687 -26.11 -22.19 13.79
CA LEU A 687 -26.42 -23.42 14.53
C LEU A 687 -27.88 -23.50 14.97
N ASP A 688 -28.52 -22.36 15.22
CA ASP A 688 -29.96 -22.26 15.51
C ASP A 688 -30.85 -22.84 14.41
N LYS A 689 -30.34 -22.89 13.17
CA LYS A 689 -31.02 -23.49 12.01
C LYS A 689 -30.71 -24.96 11.82
N THR A 690 -29.93 -25.57 12.71
CA THR A 690 -29.50 -26.97 12.63
C THR A 690 -30.17 -27.83 13.70
N PRO A 691 -30.17 -29.16 13.58
CA PRO A 691 -30.66 -30.06 14.63
C PRO A 691 -29.79 -30.10 15.90
N ILE A 692 -28.69 -29.33 15.95
CA ILE A 692 -27.75 -29.34 17.08
C ILE A 692 -28.37 -28.57 18.24
N LEU A 693 -28.52 -29.24 19.39
CA LEU A 693 -29.06 -28.65 20.61
C LEU A 693 -28.20 -27.46 21.10
N PRO A 694 -28.80 -26.37 21.62
CA PRO A 694 -28.07 -25.19 22.10
C PRO A 694 -26.96 -25.48 23.12
N GLU A 695 -27.15 -26.49 23.97
CA GLU A 695 -26.17 -26.92 24.97
C GLU A 695 -24.87 -27.43 24.32
N LEU A 696 -24.92 -27.88 23.06
CA LEU A 696 -23.79 -28.42 22.31
C LEU A 696 -23.13 -27.39 21.38
N TRP A 697 -23.66 -26.16 21.26
CA TRP A 697 -23.13 -25.17 20.30
C TRP A 697 -21.68 -24.77 20.61
N ASN A 698 -21.36 -24.57 21.89
CA ASN A 698 -19.99 -24.22 22.30
C ASN A 698 -19.01 -25.37 22.03
N ASP A 699 -19.45 -26.62 22.15
CA ASP A 699 -18.61 -27.78 21.85
C ASP A 699 -18.47 -27.94 20.33
N ALA A 700 -19.57 -27.82 19.57
CA ALA A 700 -19.56 -27.92 18.11
C ALA A 700 -18.65 -26.86 17.46
N THR A 701 -18.70 -25.62 17.93
CA THR A 701 -17.89 -24.52 17.39
C THR A 701 -16.39 -24.71 17.61
N GLN A 702 -15.97 -25.41 18.66
CA GLN A 702 -14.55 -25.72 18.90
C GLN A 702 -13.95 -26.64 17.83
N TYR A 703 -14.78 -27.42 17.13
CA TYR A 703 -14.35 -28.29 16.03
C TYR A 703 -14.39 -27.60 14.66
N ILE A 704 -14.92 -26.38 14.57
CA ILE A 704 -14.91 -25.61 13.33
C ILE A 704 -13.50 -25.06 13.12
N GLN A 705 -12.87 -25.43 12.00
CA GLN A 705 -11.53 -24.96 11.66
C GLN A 705 -11.48 -23.44 11.54
N GLY A 706 -10.45 -22.82 12.11
CA GLY A 706 -10.25 -21.37 12.11
C GLY A 706 -10.98 -20.62 13.23
N VAL A 707 -11.91 -21.27 13.95
CA VAL A 707 -12.54 -20.67 15.12
C VAL A 707 -11.54 -20.60 16.29
N GLN A 708 -11.54 -19.46 16.98
CA GLN A 708 -10.61 -19.15 18.05
C GLN A 708 -11.36 -18.84 19.34
N SER A 709 -11.03 -19.54 20.42
CA SER A 709 -11.65 -19.25 21.72
C SER A 709 -11.32 -17.82 22.20
N PRO A 710 -12.24 -17.15 22.92
CA PRO A 710 -12.00 -15.79 23.44
C PRO A 710 -10.73 -15.68 24.29
N THR A 711 -10.39 -16.73 25.06
CA THR A 711 -9.16 -16.80 25.86
C THR A 711 -7.91 -16.82 24.97
N LYS A 712 -7.92 -17.62 23.90
CA LYS A 712 -6.81 -17.66 22.93
C LYS A 712 -6.68 -16.33 22.18
N ALA A 713 -7.81 -15.69 21.85
CA ALA A 713 -7.83 -14.37 21.21
C ALA A 713 -7.23 -13.28 22.10
N LYS A 714 -7.57 -13.26 23.39
CA LYS A 714 -6.96 -12.36 24.37
C LYS A 714 -5.46 -12.59 24.51
N HIS A 715 -5.02 -13.85 24.57
CA HIS A 715 -3.60 -14.18 24.63
C HIS A 715 -2.83 -13.65 23.42
N TYR A 716 -3.34 -13.85 22.21
CA TYR A 716 -2.73 -13.31 20.99
C TYR A 716 -2.76 -11.79 20.91
N ARG A 717 -3.83 -11.15 21.40
CA ARG A 717 -3.87 -9.69 21.53
C ARG A 717 -2.74 -9.18 22.43
N ASP A 718 -2.48 -9.84 23.55
CA ASP A 718 -1.43 -9.45 24.49
C ASP A 718 -0.02 -9.65 23.88
N GLU A 719 0.20 -10.76 23.18
CA GLU A 719 1.44 -11.01 22.44
C GLU A 719 1.64 -10.00 21.31
N LEU A 720 0.59 -9.69 20.54
CA LEU A 720 0.61 -8.66 19.49
C LEU A 720 0.96 -7.28 20.09
N THR A 721 0.41 -6.95 21.25
CA THR A 721 0.71 -5.69 21.95
C THR A 721 2.19 -5.63 22.35
N SER A 722 2.74 -6.74 22.84
CA SER A 722 4.17 -6.84 23.16
C SER A 722 5.04 -6.70 21.89
N ASP A 723 4.69 -7.39 20.81
CA ASP A 723 5.39 -7.32 19.52
C ASP A 723 5.42 -5.89 18.97
N ARG A 724 4.28 -5.20 18.99
CA ARG A 724 4.18 -3.79 18.59
C ARG A 724 5.00 -2.87 19.48
N THR A 725 5.07 -3.13 20.77
CA THR A 725 5.92 -2.35 21.68
C THR A 725 7.38 -2.47 21.29
N GLN A 726 7.84 -3.67 20.91
CA GLN A 726 9.20 -3.91 20.45
C GLN A 726 9.48 -3.23 19.09
N ILE A 727 8.55 -3.33 18.14
CA ILE A 727 8.68 -2.69 16.83
C ILE A 727 8.70 -1.16 16.97
N THR A 728 7.80 -0.58 17.78
CA THR A 728 7.82 0.86 18.09
C THR A 728 9.13 1.29 18.74
N ALA A 729 9.67 0.49 19.66
CA ALA A 729 10.99 0.76 20.24
C ALA A 729 12.11 0.67 19.19
N ALA A 730 12.01 -0.23 18.20
CA ALA A 730 12.94 -0.31 17.09
C ALA A 730 12.87 0.92 16.17
N TYR A 731 11.66 1.38 15.82
CA TYR A 731 11.43 2.63 15.08
C TYR A 731 12.08 3.81 15.81
N ASN A 732 11.76 3.96 17.11
CA ASN A 732 12.35 5.01 17.95
C ASN A 732 13.87 4.92 17.93
N LYS A 733 14.47 3.79 18.29
CA LYS A 733 15.92 3.66 18.39
C LYS A 733 16.66 3.86 17.05
N LYS A 734 16.11 3.36 15.94
CA LYS A 734 16.83 3.28 14.66
C LYS A 734 16.60 4.45 13.72
N LEU A 735 15.43 5.08 13.80
CA LEU A 735 15.05 6.17 12.91
C LEU A 735 14.97 7.49 13.66
N TYR A 736 14.15 7.59 14.70
CA TYR A 736 13.84 8.88 15.33
C TYR A 736 14.88 9.33 16.37
N GLU A 737 15.37 8.42 17.22
CA GLU A 737 16.22 8.73 18.37
C GLU A 737 17.69 8.43 18.14
N ARG A 738 18.04 7.99 16.92
CA ARG A 738 19.42 7.75 16.54
C ARG A 738 20.23 9.05 16.62
N ALA A 739 21.43 8.99 17.20
CA ALA A 739 22.30 10.15 17.24
C ALA A 739 22.92 10.43 15.86
N TYR A 740 23.36 11.66 15.63
CA TYR A 740 24.19 11.96 14.45
C TYR A 740 25.53 11.21 14.48
N SER A 741 26.05 10.88 15.67
CA SER A 741 27.33 10.16 15.95
C SER A 741 27.31 8.64 15.74
N ASP A 742 26.15 7.97 15.70
CA ASP A 742 26.02 6.49 15.74
C ASP A 742 26.41 5.75 14.43
N TRP A 743 27.59 6.05 13.88
CA TRP A 743 28.17 5.40 12.70
C TRP A 743 29.69 5.35 12.76
#